data_AF-A0A2B7Y0P4-F1
#
_entry.id   AF-A0A2B7Y0P4-F1
#
_cell.length_a   1.000
_cell.length_b   1.000
_cell.length_c   1.000
_cell.angle_alpha   90.00
_cell.angle_beta   90.00
_cell.angle_gamma   90.00
#
_symmetry.space_group_name_H-M   'P 1'
#
loop_
_entity.id
_entity.type
_entity.pdbx_description
1 polymer ?
#
loop_
_entity_poly.entity_id
_entity_poly.type
_entity_poly.pdbx_seq_one_letter_code
_entity_poly.pdbx_strand_id
1 'polypeptide(L)'
;MEAPTTGQSFSILIINPNTSTHMTDGLKPIVRSLKYGENIHFGYFTAPPVPSLGPQGEEIKGIPSINSSADSLLSAHHCLPHLKPLLPKYDAFLVACYSVHPLVGMLNEQIAIDRGTGREKNHPGDRKKYVTGIFEASVSKSITLLRSSQMPASVSDDEYKSLFGIITTGDGWKEVFRQAVPDLLRRPVDLGFSDEADLDLEPLFAGVETTGLSAVELHTTPADEVQRKMVDATERLIKNAERKVAAICLGCAGMAGMDKAVRQGCRRALGPKDGERVIIVDGVIAGVEILVSAVEVRTASETNLSHPVQPSPPRADAFSFTKTANLKICRQYAKIITIQAGQCGNNVGSQFWQQLCLEHGINQDGNLAEFATEGGDRKDVFFYQSDDTRYIPRAILLDLEPRVLNTIQTGAYRNIYNPENFFIGKQGIGAGNNWAAGYATGEVVQEEVFDMIDREADGSDSLEGFMMLHSIAGGTGSGLGSFILERMNDRFPKKLIQTYSVFPDTQAADVVVNPYNSLLAMRRLTQNADSVVVVDNGALSRIAADRLHVQEPSFQQTNQLVSTVMSASTTTLRYPGYMHNDLVSILANLIPDPRTRFLITSYTPFTSDNVEQAKTIRKTTVLDVMRRLLQPKNRMVSITPSKSSCYISIFNIIQGEAAQTDVDKSILRIRERRLATFIPWGPASIHVAVPKRSPYLPNTHRVSGLMLANHTSVATLFKRIVSQYDRLRKRNAFLEQYKKEAPFADGLGEFDEARAVVMDLIAEYEAAERPDYAGGGTDVEE
;
A
#
# COMPACT_ATOMS: atom_id res chain seq x y z
N MET A 1 -1.72 54.39 -25.45
CA MET A 1 -1.78 53.12 -26.19
C MET A 1 -1.17 52.07 -25.28
N GLU A 2 -2.01 51.43 -24.48
CA GLU A 2 -1.59 50.32 -23.63
C GLU A 2 -1.22 49.12 -24.51
N ALA A 3 -0.08 48.50 -24.21
CA ALA A 3 0.36 47.28 -24.87
C ALA A 3 -0.60 46.13 -24.50
N PRO A 4 -0.94 45.23 -25.45
CA PRO A 4 -1.82 44.11 -25.16
C PRO A 4 -1.12 43.15 -24.19
N THR A 5 -1.72 42.94 -23.02
CA THR A 5 -1.39 41.82 -22.14
C THR A 5 -1.65 40.53 -22.92
N THR A 6 -0.59 39.83 -23.31
CA THR A 6 -0.68 38.46 -23.87
C THR A 6 -1.12 37.51 -22.75
N GLY A 7 -2.42 37.50 -22.46
CA GLY A 7 -3.05 36.51 -21.58
C GLY A 7 -2.97 35.14 -22.24
N GLN A 8 -2.43 34.17 -21.53
CA GLN A 8 -2.29 32.80 -22.02
C GLN A 8 -3.70 32.18 -22.14
N SER A 9 -4.08 31.68 -23.33
CA SER A 9 -5.39 31.01 -23.51
C SER A 9 -5.32 29.52 -23.11
N PHE A 10 -6.39 29.05 -22.47
CA PHE A 10 -6.55 27.69 -21.94
C PHE A 10 -7.83 27.05 -22.45
N SER A 11 -7.80 25.73 -22.60
CA SER A 11 -8.88 24.96 -23.19
C SER A 11 -9.32 23.81 -22.27
N ILE A 12 -10.62 23.74 -21.95
CA ILE A 12 -11.20 22.73 -21.05
C ILE A 12 -12.23 21.92 -21.83
N LEU A 13 -12.09 20.60 -21.89
CA LEU A 13 -13.05 19.69 -22.51
C LEU A 13 -14.03 19.14 -21.47
N ILE A 14 -15.32 19.43 -21.65
CA ILE A 14 -16.40 18.83 -20.85
C ILE A 14 -16.92 17.59 -21.59
N ILE A 15 -16.77 16.44 -20.94
CA ILE A 15 -17.04 15.12 -21.51
C ILE A 15 -18.36 14.62 -20.94
N ASN A 16 -19.38 14.52 -21.79
CA ASN A 16 -20.58 13.74 -21.53
C ASN A 16 -20.34 12.30 -22.04
N PRO A 17 -20.19 11.31 -21.12
CA PRO A 17 -19.94 9.92 -21.50
C PRO A 17 -21.21 9.19 -21.99
N ASN A 18 -22.37 9.85 -21.99
CA ASN A 18 -23.61 9.32 -22.56
C ASN A 18 -23.70 9.63 -24.06
N THR A 19 -24.39 8.79 -24.83
CA THR A 19 -24.67 9.08 -26.25
C THR A 19 -25.79 10.09 -26.45
N SER A 20 -26.60 10.36 -25.41
CA SER A 20 -27.62 11.40 -25.44
C SER A 20 -27.00 12.80 -25.43
N THR A 21 -27.37 13.63 -26.41
CA THR A 21 -26.94 15.04 -26.50
C THR A 21 -27.66 15.97 -25.53
N HIS A 22 -28.80 15.52 -24.97
CA HIS A 22 -29.64 16.32 -24.08
C HIS A 22 -28.85 16.86 -22.87
N MET A 23 -28.00 16.02 -22.29
CA MET A 23 -27.14 16.41 -21.16
C MET A 23 -26.12 17.48 -21.58
N THR A 24 -25.42 17.28 -22.71
CA THR A 24 -24.45 18.25 -23.23
C THR A 24 -25.08 19.63 -23.52
N ASP A 25 -26.29 19.64 -24.07
CA ASP A 25 -27.00 20.89 -24.37
C ASP A 25 -27.48 21.61 -23.10
N GLY A 26 -27.81 20.86 -22.03
CA GLY A 26 -28.12 21.41 -20.70
C GLY A 26 -26.91 22.01 -19.98
N LEU A 27 -25.69 21.49 -20.20
CA LEU A 27 -24.47 21.99 -19.54
C LEU A 27 -23.96 23.32 -20.14
N LYS A 28 -24.15 23.55 -21.44
CA LYS A 28 -23.71 24.77 -22.14
C LYS A 28 -24.18 26.08 -21.48
N PRO A 29 -25.48 26.30 -21.17
CA PRO A 29 -25.93 27.54 -20.53
C PRO A 29 -25.36 27.73 -19.12
N ILE A 30 -25.14 26.65 -18.38
CA ILE A 30 -24.62 26.69 -17.00
C ILE A 30 -23.17 27.15 -17.01
N VAL A 31 -22.33 26.55 -17.86
CA VAL A 31 -20.92 26.94 -17.99
C VAL A 31 -20.78 28.37 -18.52
N ARG A 32 -21.64 28.79 -19.47
CA ARG A 32 -21.68 30.17 -19.97
C ARG A 32 -22.06 31.17 -18.88
N SER A 33 -22.90 30.78 -17.91
CA SER A 33 -23.33 31.67 -16.83
C SER A 33 -22.21 32.01 -15.83
N LEU A 34 -21.12 31.23 -15.79
CA LEU A 34 -19.97 31.46 -14.90
C LEU A 34 -19.07 32.62 -15.33
N LYS A 35 -19.25 33.16 -16.55
CA LYS A 35 -18.58 34.38 -17.06
C LYS A 35 -17.05 34.41 -16.90
N TYR A 36 -16.38 33.29 -17.15
CA TYR A 36 -14.91 33.30 -17.27
C TYR A 36 -14.46 34.17 -18.46
N GLY A 37 -13.29 34.82 -18.33
CA GLY A 37 -12.78 35.76 -19.35
C GLY A 37 -12.45 35.09 -20.70
N GLU A 38 -12.20 35.89 -21.73
CA GLU A 38 -11.93 35.41 -23.11
C GLU A 38 -10.73 34.46 -23.24
N ASN A 39 -9.91 34.35 -22.19
CA ASN A 39 -8.75 33.48 -22.13
C ASN A 39 -9.10 31.99 -21.88
N ILE A 40 -10.34 31.64 -21.51
CA ILE A 40 -10.73 30.23 -21.26
C ILE A 40 -11.76 29.76 -22.29
N HIS A 41 -11.42 28.70 -23.02
CA HIS A 41 -12.25 28.07 -24.03
C HIS A 41 -12.80 26.73 -23.58
N PHE A 42 -14.13 26.58 -23.59
CA PHE A 42 -14.81 25.33 -23.24
C PHE A 42 -15.19 24.53 -24.49
N GLY A 43 -14.63 23.34 -24.63
CA GLY A 43 -15.05 22.32 -25.58
C GLY A 43 -16.08 21.38 -24.98
N TYR A 44 -16.87 20.72 -25.82
CA TYR A 44 -17.87 19.74 -25.39
C TYR A 44 -17.72 18.46 -26.21
N PHE A 45 -17.75 17.33 -25.53
CA PHE A 45 -17.76 16.00 -26.13
C PHE A 45 -19.01 15.24 -25.66
N THR A 46 -19.66 14.55 -26.60
CA THR A 46 -20.74 13.60 -26.33
C THR A 46 -20.31 12.26 -26.91
N ALA A 47 -20.50 11.16 -26.19
CA ALA A 47 -20.14 9.84 -26.69
C ALA A 47 -20.85 9.58 -28.03
N PRO A 48 -20.13 9.13 -29.08
CA PRO A 48 -20.76 8.88 -30.37
C PRO A 48 -21.66 7.65 -30.30
N PRO A 49 -22.77 7.62 -31.08
CA PRO A 49 -23.65 6.46 -31.17
C PRO A 49 -23.03 5.31 -31.98
N VAL A 50 -21.90 5.56 -32.66
CA VAL A 50 -21.15 4.57 -33.43
C VAL A 50 -20.40 3.64 -32.46
N PRO A 51 -20.44 2.31 -32.64
CA PRO A 51 -19.71 1.36 -31.81
C PRO A 51 -18.19 1.58 -31.82
N SER A 52 -17.52 1.19 -30.74
CA SER A 52 -16.06 1.26 -30.58
C SER A 52 -15.47 -0.12 -30.27
N LEU A 53 -14.16 -0.27 -30.41
CA LEU A 53 -13.45 -1.49 -30.05
C LEU A 53 -12.96 -1.42 -28.61
N GLY A 54 -13.34 -2.44 -27.83
CA GLY A 54 -12.91 -2.65 -26.46
C GLY A 54 -11.47 -3.18 -26.35
N PRO A 55 -10.94 -3.28 -25.12
CA PRO A 55 -9.57 -3.68 -24.85
C PRO A 55 -9.22 -5.12 -25.30
N GLN A 56 -10.20 -6.00 -25.50
CA GLN A 56 -10.00 -7.38 -26.00
C GLN A 56 -10.43 -7.53 -27.48
N GLY A 57 -10.70 -6.43 -28.19
CA GLY A 57 -11.14 -6.43 -29.58
C GLY A 57 -12.65 -6.65 -29.77
N GLU A 58 -13.43 -6.62 -28.70
CA GLU A 58 -14.88 -6.73 -28.70
C GLU A 58 -15.56 -5.43 -29.15
N GLU A 59 -16.73 -5.54 -29.78
CA GLU A 59 -17.51 -4.37 -30.19
C GLU A 59 -18.36 -3.85 -29.01
N ILE A 60 -18.07 -2.63 -28.56
CA ILE A 60 -18.78 -1.96 -27.46
C ILE A 60 -19.73 -0.90 -28.06
N LYS A 61 -20.99 -0.95 -27.65
CA LYS A 61 -22.00 0.06 -28.04
C LYS A 61 -22.04 1.18 -27.00
N GLY A 62 -22.18 2.42 -27.47
CA GLY A 62 -22.34 3.57 -26.59
C GLY A 62 -23.65 3.52 -25.80
N ILE A 63 -23.60 4.00 -24.56
CA ILE A 63 -24.73 3.93 -23.63
C ILE A 63 -25.53 5.25 -23.68
N PRO A 64 -26.85 5.21 -23.95
CA PRO A 64 -27.70 6.41 -24.01
C PRO A 64 -27.81 7.18 -22.69
N SER A 65 -27.86 6.46 -21.58
CA SER A 65 -27.92 7.03 -20.23
C SER A 65 -27.33 6.02 -19.23
N ILE A 66 -26.28 6.42 -18.53
CA ILE A 66 -25.63 5.63 -17.49
C ILE A 66 -26.53 5.59 -16.26
N ASN A 67 -26.97 4.39 -15.85
CA ASN A 67 -27.85 4.20 -14.70
C ASN A 67 -27.28 3.23 -13.65
N SER A 68 -26.09 2.68 -13.90
CA SER A 68 -25.39 1.78 -12.99
C SER A 68 -23.87 1.93 -13.06
N SER A 69 -23.15 1.37 -12.09
CA SER A 69 -21.68 1.32 -12.12
C SER A 69 -21.15 0.49 -13.30
N ALA A 70 -21.85 -0.58 -13.69
CA ALA A 70 -21.51 -1.39 -14.86
C ALA A 70 -21.62 -0.57 -16.16
N ASP A 71 -22.67 0.26 -16.28
CA ASP A 71 -22.81 1.17 -17.41
C ASP A 71 -21.66 2.18 -17.48
N SER A 72 -21.21 2.69 -16.33
CA SER A 72 -20.10 3.66 -16.29
C SER A 72 -18.77 3.06 -16.75
N LEU A 73 -18.55 1.77 -16.51
CA LEU A 73 -17.37 1.04 -16.98
C LEU A 73 -17.42 0.83 -18.50
N LEU A 74 -18.54 0.32 -19.01
CA LEU A 74 -18.75 0.11 -20.44
C LEU A 74 -18.66 1.43 -21.22
N SER A 75 -19.25 2.50 -20.68
CA SER A 75 -19.15 3.84 -21.27
C SER A 75 -17.71 4.38 -21.25
N ALA A 76 -16.94 4.13 -20.18
CA ALA A 76 -15.53 4.55 -20.11
C ALA A 76 -14.69 3.87 -21.20
N HIS A 77 -14.84 2.56 -21.38
CA HIS A 77 -14.18 1.83 -22.48
C HIS A 77 -14.65 2.30 -23.85
N HIS A 78 -15.93 2.64 -24.00
CA HIS A 78 -16.47 3.16 -25.25
C HIS A 78 -15.93 4.54 -25.61
N CYS A 79 -15.83 5.44 -24.63
CA CYS A 79 -15.43 6.83 -24.86
C CYS A 79 -13.92 6.98 -25.10
N LEU A 80 -13.08 6.17 -24.46
CA LEU A 80 -11.63 6.37 -24.46
C LEU A 80 -11.02 6.37 -25.89
N PRO A 81 -11.34 5.44 -26.81
CA PRO A 81 -10.82 5.47 -28.18
C PRO A 81 -11.12 6.77 -28.93
N HIS A 82 -12.28 7.39 -28.68
CA HIS A 82 -12.68 8.65 -29.31
C HIS A 82 -12.07 9.88 -28.62
N LEU A 83 -11.70 9.77 -27.35
CA LEU A 83 -11.08 10.85 -26.58
C LEU A 83 -9.56 10.91 -26.77
N LYS A 84 -8.89 9.78 -27.04
CA LYS A 84 -7.43 9.71 -27.29
C LYS A 84 -6.94 10.77 -28.30
N PRO A 85 -7.57 10.96 -29.48
CA PRO A 85 -7.16 11.98 -30.45
C PRO A 85 -7.39 13.43 -29.99
N LEU A 86 -8.22 13.64 -28.95
CA LEU A 86 -8.55 14.96 -28.41
C LEU A 86 -7.64 15.36 -27.24
N LEU A 87 -6.95 14.41 -26.61
CA LEU A 87 -6.04 14.67 -25.48
C LEU A 87 -4.96 15.74 -25.76
N PRO A 88 -4.39 15.85 -26.97
CA PRO A 88 -3.41 16.91 -27.27
C PRO A 88 -4.03 18.31 -27.42
N LYS A 89 -5.34 18.42 -27.61
CA LYS A 89 -6.03 19.67 -27.97
C LYS A 89 -6.55 20.46 -26.76
N TYR A 90 -6.55 19.86 -25.58
CA TYR A 90 -7.15 20.44 -24.38
C TYR A 90 -6.19 20.39 -23.20
N ASP A 91 -6.24 21.42 -22.37
CA ASP A 91 -5.42 21.58 -21.15
C ASP A 91 -6.07 20.91 -19.93
N ALA A 92 -7.38 20.77 -19.91
CA ALA A 92 -8.10 20.10 -18.83
C ALA A 92 -9.35 19.34 -19.30
N PHE A 93 -9.78 18.35 -18.52
CA PHE A 93 -10.87 17.44 -18.85
C PHE A 93 -11.82 17.27 -17.66
N LEU A 94 -13.11 17.54 -17.87
CA LEU A 94 -14.16 17.34 -16.88
C LEU A 94 -15.08 16.20 -17.32
N VAL A 95 -15.14 15.11 -16.56
CA VAL A 95 -16.09 14.01 -16.81
C VAL A 95 -17.44 14.36 -16.16
N ALA A 96 -18.43 14.68 -17.00
CA ALA A 96 -19.77 15.11 -16.60
C ALA A 96 -20.72 13.92 -16.38
N CYS A 97 -20.31 12.96 -15.54
CA CYS A 97 -21.18 11.91 -15.02
C CYS A 97 -21.04 11.87 -13.50
N TYR A 98 -22.17 11.95 -12.81
CA TYR A 98 -22.17 11.90 -11.35
C TYR A 98 -22.11 10.44 -10.92
N SER A 99 -20.90 9.88 -10.99
CA SER A 99 -20.55 8.52 -10.54
C SER A 99 -19.05 8.49 -10.26
N VAL A 100 -18.56 7.43 -9.61
CA VAL A 100 -17.11 7.16 -9.54
C VAL A 100 -16.67 6.65 -10.91
N HIS A 101 -16.57 7.55 -11.89
CA HIS A 101 -16.51 7.18 -13.30
C HIS A 101 -15.09 6.73 -13.69
N PRO A 102 -14.88 5.49 -14.15
CA PRO A 102 -13.54 4.95 -14.45
C PRO A 102 -12.74 5.78 -15.46
N LEU A 103 -13.45 6.46 -16.37
CA LEU A 103 -12.86 7.35 -17.38
C LEU A 103 -11.92 8.42 -16.80
N VAL A 104 -12.17 8.94 -15.59
CA VAL A 104 -11.26 9.92 -14.94
C VAL A 104 -9.87 9.32 -14.75
N GLY A 105 -9.80 8.08 -14.26
CA GLY A 105 -8.54 7.34 -14.08
C GLY A 105 -7.89 7.00 -15.42
N MET A 106 -8.67 6.48 -16.38
CA MET A 106 -8.18 6.09 -17.71
C MET A 106 -7.60 7.27 -18.50
N LEU A 107 -8.20 8.46 -18.39
CA LEU A 107 -7.68 9.67 -19.04
C LEU A 107 -6.37 10.13 -18.39
N ASN A 108 -6.27 10.09 -17.06
CA ASN A 108 -5.03 10.40 -16.35
C ASN A 108 -3.90 9.43 -16.74
N GLU A 109 -4.21 8.14 -16.87
CA GLU A 109 -3.25 7.12 -17.32
C GLU A 109 -2.78 7.38 -18.76
N GLN A 110 -3.71 7.64 -19.69
CA GLN A 110 -3.35 7.91 -21.09
C GLN A 110 -2.49 9.18 -21.22
N ILE A 111 -2.79 10.24 -20.45
CA ILE A 111 -1.97 11.45 -20.38
C ILE A 111 -0.56 11.14 -19.87
N ALA A 112 -0.42 10.22 -18.91
CA ALA A 112 0.89 9.79 -18.41
C ALA A 112 1.67 8.95 -19.44
N ILE A 113 1.00 8.08 -20.18
CA ILE A 113 1.60 7.27 -21.26
C ILE A 113 2.10 8.15 -22.41
N ASP A 114 1.31 9.15 -22.81
CA ASP A 114 1.70 10.08 -23.89
C ASP A 114 2.97 10.88 -23.52
N ARG A 115 3.15 11.22 -22.23
CA ARG A 115 4.40 11.82 -21.71
C ARG A 115 5.59 10.86 -21.67
N GLY A 116 5.36 9.59 -21.35
CA GLY A 116 6.41 8.57 -21.20
C GLY A 116 6.94 7.98 -22.51
N THR A 117 6.16 8.03 -23.59
CA THR A 117 6.48 7.37 -24.88
C THR A 117 7.26 8.25 -25.87
N GLY A 118 7.69 9.46 -25.48
CA GLY A 118 8.53 10.33 -26.32
C GLY A 118 7.88 10.83 -27.60
N ARG A 119 6.55 10.70 -27.75
CA ARG A 119 5.79 11.36 -28.83
C ARG A 119 5.68 12.88 -28.63
N GLU A 120 5.88 13.35 -27.40
CA GLU A 120 6.17 14.75 -27.08
C GLU A 120 7.69 14.88 -26.88
N LYS A 121 8.41 15.27 -27.94
CA LYS A 121 9.75 15.85 -27.76
C LYS A 121 9.57 17.13 -26.95
N ASN A 122 10.28 17.24 -25.83
CA ASN A 122 10.46 18.45 -25.02
C ASN A 122 10.46 19.74 -25.87
N HIS A 123 9.28 20.30 -26.11
CA HIS A 123 9.11 21.68 -26.51
C HIS A 123 8.90 22.48 -25.22
N PRO A 124 9.50 23.68 -25.11
CA PRO A 124 9.41 24.53 -23.91
C PRO A 124 8.01 25.17 -23.80
N GLY A 125 6.98 24.34 -23.64
CA GLY A 125 5.58 24.73 -23.62
C GLY A 125 4.58 23.61 -23.29
N ASP A 126 4.99 22.35 -23.04
CA ASP A 126 4.03 21.28 -22.71
C ASP A 126 3.45 21.43 -21.30
N ARG A 127 2.16 21.80 -21.26
CA ARG A 127 1.43 22.13 -20.03
C ARG A 127 0.97 20.87 -19.30
N LYS A 128 0.94 20.96 -17.97
CA LYS A 128 0.36 19.90 -17.13
C LYS A 128 -1.14 19.84 -17.38
N LYS A 129 -1.62 18.74 -17.95
CA LYS A 129 -3.04 18.46 -18.16
C LYS A 129 -3.72 18.00 -16.86
N TYR A 130 -4.96 18.44 -16.63
CA TYR A 130 -5.75 18.12 -15.43
C TYR A 130 -7.02 17.36 -15.79
N VAL A 131 -7.41 16.37 -14.97
CA VAL A 131 -8.64 15.59 -15.16
C VAL A 131 -9.38 15.49 -13.83
N THR A 132 -10.69 15.74 -13.84
CA THR A 132 -11.57 15.52 -12.67
C THR A 132 -12.97 15.09 -13.11
N GLY A 133 -13.73 14.51 -12.18
CA GLY A 133 -15.14 14.18 -12.35
C GLY A 133 -16.04 15.10 -11.53
N ILE A 134 -17.29 15.26 -11.96
CA ILE A 134 -18.25 16.13 -11.25
C ILE A 134 -18.64 15.57 -9.87
N PHE A 135 -18.50 14.25 -9.66
CA PHE A 135 -18.74 13.60 -8.37
C PHE A 135 -17.69 14.04 -7.35
N GLU A 136 -16.41 13.82 -7.65
CA GLU A 136 -15.28 14.16 -6.77
C GLU A 136 -15.21 15.67 -6.52
N ALA A 137 -15.44 16.48 -7.57
CA ALA A 137 -15.47 17.92 -7.47
C ALA A 137 -16.56 18.43 -6.51
N SER A 138 -17.77 17.88 -6.57
CA SER A 138 -18.88 18.28 -5.70
C SER A 138 -18.63 17.95 -4.22
N VAL A 139 -18.00 16.80 -3.96
CA VAL A 139 -17.63 16.37 -2.60
C VAL A 139 -16.52 17.24 -2.05
N SER A 140 -15.45 17.48 -2.83
CA SER A 140 -14.33 18.35 -2.43
C SER A 140 -14.80 19.78 -2.11
N LYS A 141 -15.66 20.36 -2.96
CA LYS A 141 -16.22 21.70 -2.75
C LYS A 141 -17.06 21.77 -1.47
N SER A 142 -17.89 20.76 -1.21
CA SER A 142 -18.75 20.71 -0.02
C SER A 142 -17.94 20.71 1.27
N ILE A 143 -16.86 19.92 1.32
CA ILE A 143 -15.94 19.90 2.47
C ILE A 143 -15.27 21.26 2.67
N THR A 144 -14.77 21.86 1.58
CA THR A 144 -14.10 23.17 1.61
C THR A 144 -15.04 24.26 2.17
N LEU A 145 -16.33 24.22 1.81
CA LEU A 145 -17.34 25.14 2.31
C LEU A 145 -17.68 24.93 3.78
N LEU A 146 -17.80 23.67 4.21
CA LEU A 146 -18.05 23.32 5.62
C LEU A 146 -16.89 23.77 6.53
N ARG A 147 -15.65 23.76 6.02
CA ARG A 147 -14.45 24.15 6.76
C ARG A 147 -14.19 25.65 6.75
N SER A 148 -14.43 26.34 5.64
CA SER A 148 -14.25 27.81 5.52
C SER A 148 -15.26 28.62 6.33
N SER A 149 -16.38 28.01 6.77
CA SER A 149 -17.38 28.65 7.62
C SER A 149 -16.97 28.74 9.12
N GLN A 150 -15.75 28.33 9.49
CA GLN A 150 -15.21 28.39 10.85
C GLN A 150 -14.27 29.59 11.05
N MET A 151 -14.82 30.74 11.47
CA MET A 151 -14.24 31.82 12.30
C MET A 151 -15.32 32.93 12.39
N PRO A 152 -15.75 33.40 13.58
CA PRO A 152 -14.89 33.93 14.65
C PRO A 152 -15.10 33.31 16.04
N ALA A 153 -14.06 33.40 16.84
CA ALA A 153 -13.96 32.93 18.22
C ALA A 153 -14.88 33.72 19.18
N SER A 154 -16.13 33.28 19.38
CA SER A 154 -16.92 33.62 20.57
C SER A 154 -18.28 32.91 20.65
N VAL A 155 -18.39 31.58 20.48
CA VAL A 155 -19.59 30.83 20.91
C VAL A 155 -19.19 29.42 21.32
N SER A 156 -19.78 28.92 22.41
CA SER A 156 -19.57 27.63 23.08
C SER A 156 -19.44 26.40 22.17
N ASP A 157 -18.52 25.52 22.55
CA ASP A 157 -17.99 24.32 21.85
C ASP A 157 -18.98 23.22 21.40
N ASP A 158 -20.31 23.38 21.57
CA ASP A 158 -21.28 22.29 21.34
C ASP A 158 -22.04 22.33 19.98
N GLU A 159 -21.82 23.32 19.10
CA GLU A 159 -22.74 23.53 17.94
C GLU A 159 -22.21 23.25 16.51
N TYR A 160 -20.93 22.95 16.21
CA TYR A 160 -20.48 22.93 14.80
C TYR A 160 -19.56 21.77 14.36
N LYS A 161 -20.16 20.68 13.87
CA LYS A 161 -19.76 20.13 12.55
C LYS A 161 -21.04 19.96 11.73
N SER A 162 -21.27 20.88 10.80
CA SER A 162 -22.41 20.75 9.88
C SER A 162 -22.13 19.65 8.86
N LEU A 163 -23.18 19.00 8.37
CA LEU A 163 -23.08 17.91 7.42
C LEU A 163 -23.32 18.39 5.98
N PHE A 164 -22.83 17.64 5.01
CA PHE A 164 -23.29 17.72 3.62
C PHE A 164 -24.02 16.45 3.22
N GLY A 165 -25.01 16.55 2.35
CA GLY A 165 -25.72 15.39 1.79
C GLY A 165 -25.84 15.47 0.28
N ILE A 166 -26.28 14.38 -0.34
CA ILE A 166 -26.43 14.29 -1.81
C ILE A 166 -27.88 13.98 -2.16
N ILE A 167 -28.43 14.70 -3.14
CA ILE A 167 -29.71 14.37 -3.76
C ILE A 167 -29.44 13.84 -5.16
N THR A 168 -29.75 12.58 -5.41
CA THR A 168 -29.54 11.92 -6.72
C THR A 168 -30.87 11.54 -7.39
N THR A 169 -30.77 10.96 -8.58
CA THR A 169 -31.88 10.52 -9.42
C THR A 169 -32.48 9.19 -8.93
N GLY A 170 -32.20 8.07 -9.62
CA GLY A 170 -32.84 6.78 -9.38
C GLY A 170 -32.37 6.08 -8.11
N ASP A 171 -33.22 5.19 -7.57
CA ASP A 171 -32.97 4.48 -6.30
C ASP A 171 -31.73 3.58 -6.30
N GLY A 172 -31.33 3.08 -7.48
CA GLY A 172 -30.09 2.29 -7.64
C GLY A 172 -28.82 3.04 -7.23
N TRP A 173 -28.81 4.38 -7.29
CA TRP A 173 -27.64 5.20 -6.91
C TRP A 173 -27.54 5.46 -5.40
N LYS A 174 -28.61 5.22 -4.64
CA LYS A 174 -28.67 5.53 -3.20
C LYS A 174 -27.64 4.73 -2.42
N GLU A 175 -27.62 3.41 -2.62
CA GLU A 175 -26.67 2.52 -1.96
C GLU A 175 -25.25 2.68 -2.52
N VAL A 176 -25.11 2.95 -3.83
CA VAL A 176 -23.81 3.20 -4.46
C VAL A 176 -23.11 4.41 -3.84
N PHE A 177 -23.81 5.54 -3.67
CA PHE A 177 -23.20 6.74 -3.08
C PHE A 177 -23.07 6.68 -1.56
N ARG A 178 -23.93 5.93 -0.86
CA ARG A 178 -23.75 5.65 0.57
C ARG A 178 -22.44 4.91 0.86
N GLN A 179 -21.95 4.11 -0.08
CA GLN A 179 -20.66 3.43 0.04
C GLN A 179 -19.51 4.27 -0.53
N ALA A 180 -19.69 4.85 -1.73
CA ALA A 180 -18.62 5.56 -2.43
C ALA A 180 -18.17 6.86 -1.76
N VAL A 181 -19.08 7.60 -1.10
CA VAL A 181 -18.75 8.89 -0.50
C VAL A 181 -17.91 8.74 0.77
N PRO A 182 -18.27 7.87 1.75
CA PRO A 182 -17.36 7.56 2.86
C PRO A 182 -15.98 7.11 2.39
N ASP A 183 -15.92 6.23 1.39
CA ASP A 183 -14.66 5.75 0.82
C ASP A 183 -13.79 6.86 0.21
N LEU A 184 -14.41 7.92 -0.31
CA LEU A 184 -13.73 9.10 -0.84
C LEU A 184 -13.30 10.06 0.28
N LEU A 185 -14.14 10.25 1.30
CA LEU A 185 -13.88 11.11 2.46
C LEU A 185 -12.77 10.59 3.37
N ARG A 186 -12.57 9.27 3.41
CA ARG A 186 -11.46 8.60 4.11
C ARG A 186 -10.11 8.77 3.41
N ARG A 187 -10.09 9.40 2.23
CA ARG A 187 -8.89 9.65 1.42
C ARG A 187 -8.81 11.13 1.03
N PRO A 188 -8.52 12.07 1.97
CA PRO A 188 -8.49 13.50 1.70
C PRO A 188 -7.54 13.91 0.56
N VAL A 189 -6.47 13.13 0.34
CA VAL A 189 -5.52 13.33 -0.76
C VAL A 189 -6.18 13.21 -2.14
N ASP A 190 -7.15 12.30 -2.31
CA ASP A 190 -7.90 12.11 -3.56
C ASP A 190 -8.80 13.34 -3.87
N LEU A 191 -9.04 14.20 -2.87
CA LEU A 191 -9.82 15.44 -2.97
C LEU A 191 -8.95 16.70 -3.05
N GLY A 192 -7.62 16.55 -3.08
CA GLY A 192 -6.65 17.64 -3.17
C GLY A 192 -6.14 18.19 -1.84
N PHE A 193 -6.41 17.52 -0.71
CA PHE A 193 -5.88 17.90 0.61
C PHE A 193 -4.58 17.16 0.92
N SER A 194 -3.43 17.70 0.48
CA SER A 194 -2.12 17.04 0.58
C SER A 194 -1.49 17.05 1.98
N ASP A 195 -1.82 18.02 2.81
CA ASP A 195 -1.12 18.28 4.08
C ASP A 195 -1.82 17.62 5.29
N GLU A 196 -2.89 16.85 5.05
CA GLU A 196 -3.81 16.37 6.10
C GLU A 196 -4.24 14.90 5.87
N ALA A 197 -3.27 14.01 5.64
CA ALA A 197 -3.52 12.59 5.37
C ALA A 197 -4.17 11.81 6.54
N ASP A 198 -4.23 12.39 7.75
CA ASP A 198 -4.73 11.77 8.98
C ASP A 198 -6.16 12.21 9.38
N LEU A 199 -6.85 13.04 8.58
CA LEU A 199 -8.19 13.54 8.92
C LEU A 199 -9.30 12.63 8.38
N ASP A 200 -10.12 12.06 9.28
CA ASP A 200 -11.36 11.37 8.89
C ASP A 200 -12.49 12.39 8.66
N LEU A 201 -12.88 12.54 7.39
CA LEU A 201 -13.94 13.46 6.95
C LEU A 201 -15.30 12.76 6.81
N GLU A 202 -15.38 11.44 7.03
CA GLU A 202 -16.65 10.69 6.98
C GLU A 202 -17.75 11.26 7.88
N PRO A 203 -17.47 11.73 9.12
CA PRO A 203 -18.49 12.32 9.98
C PRO A 203 -19.13 13.61 9.48
N LEU A 204 -18.69 14.14 8.33
CA LEU A 204 -19.29 15.29 7.65
C LEU A 204 -20.41 14.89 6.67
N PHE A 205 -20.64 13.60 6.43
CA PHE A 205 -21.63 13.13 5.46
C PHE A 205 -22.97 12.78 6.11
N ALA A 206 -24.06 13.43 5.65
CA ALA A 206 -25.43 13.18 6.11
C ALA A 206 -26.10 11.99 5.40
N GLY A 207 -25.56 11.56 4.25
CA GLY A 207 -26.15 10.50 3.43
C GLY A 207 -26.75 11.00 2.11
N VAL A 208 -27.56 10.13 1.51
CA VAL A 208 -28.06 10.28 0.14
C VAL A 208 -29.56 10.04 0.10
N GLU A 209 -30.28 10.92 -0.60
CA GLU A 209 -31.69 10.75 -0.94
C GLU A 209 -31.92 10.84 -2.45
N THR A 210 -33.03 10.26 -2.90
CA THR A 210 -33.35 10.08 -4.31
C THR A 210 -34.62 10.81 -4.66
N THR A 211 -34.72 11.31 -5.90
CA THR A 211 -35.99 11.82 -6.45
C THR A 211 -36.92 10.68 -6.85
N GLY A 212 -36.41 9.46 -7.04
CA GLY A 212 -37.18 8.32 -7.53
C GLY A 212 -37.57 8.47 -9.01
N LEU A 213 -36.81 9.28 -9.76
CA LEU A 213 -36.85 9.38 -11.22
C LEU A 213 -35.49 8.95 -11.76
N SER A 214 -35.46 8.19 -12.85
CA SER A 214 -34.23 7.95 -13.61
C SER A 214 -33.72 9.25 -14.27
N ALA A 215 -32.47 9.25 -14.74
CA ALA A 215 -31.90 10.39 -15.46
C ALA A 215 -32.68 10.74 -16.75
N VAL A 216 -33.32 9.75 -17.37
CA VAL A 216 -34.18 9.94 -18.55
C VAL A 216 -35.53 10.55 -18.16
N GLU A 217 -36.18 10.00 -17.13
CA GLU A 217 -37.47 10.50 -16.65
C GLU A 217 -37.38 11.92 -16.12
N LEU A 218 -36.26 12.31 -15.52
CA LEU A 218 -36.02 13.68 -15.07
C LEU A 218 -36.24 14.73 -16.17
N HIS A 219 -36.07 14.35 -17.44
CA HIS A 219 -36.22 15.25 -18.59
C HIS A 219 -37.53 15.06 -19.38
N THR A 220 -38.23 13.95 -19.19
CA THR A 220 -39.51 13.67 -19.85
C THR A 220 -40.72 13.92 -18.94
N THR A 221 -40.53 13.89 -17.63
CA THR A 221 -41.56 14.20 -16.63
C THR A 221 -41.87 15.71 -16.59
N PRO A 222 -43.15 16.12 -16.42
CA PRO A 222 -43.52 17.51 -16.27
C PRO A 222 -42.72 18.25 -15.17
N ALA A 223 -42.34 19.50 -15.44
CA ALA A 223 -41.44 20.27 -14.59
C ALA A 223 -41.97 20.49 -13.15
N ASP A 224 -43.29 20.60 -12.99
CA ASP A 224 -43.98 20.71 -11.71
C ASP A 224 -43.86 19.43 -10.87
N GLU A 225 -43.93 18.26 -11.52
CA GLU A 225 -43.75 16.97 -10.86
C GLU A 225 -42.28 16.72 -10.48
N VAL A 226 -41.33 17.05 -11.36
CA VAL A 226 -39.89 17.00 -11.06
C VAL A 226 -39.55 17.89 -9.86
N GLN A 227 -40.07 19.11 -9.86
CA GLN A 227 -39.89 20.06 -8.75
C GLN A 227 -40.46 19.50 -7.44
N ARG A 228 -41.67 18.91 -7.46
CA ARG A 228 -42.27 18.28 -6.27
C ARG A 228 -41.38 17.15 -5.73
N LYS A 229 -40.92 16.23 -6.59
CA LYS A 229 -40.09 15.09 -6.18
C LYS A 229 -38.74 15.54 -5.61
N MET A 230 -38.14 16.58 -6.16
CA MET A 230 -36.91 17.17 -5.61
C MET A 230 -37.12 17.83 -4.25
N VAL A 231 -38.21 18.57 -4.07
CA VAL A 231 -38.56 19.18 -2.77
C VAL A 231 -38.73 18.09 -1.71
N ASP A 232 -39.46 17.02 -2.03
CA ASP A 232 -39.69 15.92 -1.10
C ASP A 232 -38.40 15.13 -0.77
N ALA A 233 -37.52 14.92 -1.75
CA ALA A 233 -36.20 14.28 -1.54
C ALA A 233 -35.29 15.13 -0.63
N THR A 234 -35.27 16.44 -0.84
CA THR A 234 -34.53 17.39 0.00
C THR A 234 -35.04 17.37 1.43
N GLU A 235 -36.36 17.36 1.61
CA GLU A 235 -36.99 17.32 2.93
C GLU A 235 -36.65 16.02 3.69
N ARG A 236 -36.65 14.87 2.99
CA ARG A 236 -36.21 13.59 3.59
C ARG A 236 -34.75 13.64 4.02
N LEU A 237 -33.86 14.17 3.19
CA LEU A 237 -32.42 14.22 3.47
C LEU A 237 -32.14 15.01 4.74
N ILE A 238 -32.79 16.16 4.89
CA ILE A 238 -32.62 17.03 6.05
C ILE A 238 -33.24 16.42 7.30
N LYS A 239 -34.45 15.85 7.20
CA LYS A 239 -35.14 15.25 8.36
C LYS A 239 -34.48 13.98 8.88
N ASN A 240 -33.86 13.20 8.01
CA ASN A 240 -33.17 11.97 8.37
C ASN A 240 -31.73 12.20 8.88
N ALA A 241 -31.19 13.41 8.74
CA ALA A 241 -29.84 13.72 9.18
C ALA A 241 -29.78 13.87 10.71
N GLU A 242 -28.77 13.27 11.33
CA GLU A 242 -28.56 13.33 12.78
C GLU A 242 -28.14 14.75 13.26
N ARG A 243 -27.66 15.59 12.34
CA ARG A 243 -27.11 16.92 12.61
C ARG A 243 -27.46 17.89 11.47
N LYS A 244 -27.27 19.19 11.69
CA LYS A 244 -27.60 20.24 10.72
C LYS A 244 -26.89 20.03 9.38
N VAL A 245 -27.66 19.89 8.30
CA VAL A 245 -27.14 19.85 6.92
C VAL A 245 -26.90 21.29 6.45
N ALA A 246 -25.65 21.63 6.16
CA ALA A 246 -25.26 22.95 5.68
C ALA A 246 -24.91 22.99 4.18
N ALA A 247 -24.68 21.83 3.55
CA ALA A 247 -24.48 21.76 2.11
C ALA A 247 -25.24 20.58 1.46
N ILE A 248 -25.75 20.76 0.24
CA ILE A 248 -26.44 19.71 -0.52
C ILE A 248 -25.87 19.66 -1.94
N CYS A 249 -25.34 18.51 -2.33
CA CYS A 249 -24.86 18.26 -3.70
C CYS A 249 -25.99 17.78 -4.61
N LEU A 250 -25.98 18.28 -5.84
CA LEU A 250 -26.82 17.79 -6.94
C LEU A 250 -26.17 16.57 -7.60
N GLY A 251 -26.76 15.40 -7.38
CA GLY A 251 -26.24 14.08 -7.73
C GLY A 251 -26.41 13.64 -9.17
N CYS A 252 -26.56 14.59 -10.11
CA CYS A 252 -26.68 14.30 -11.53
C CYS A 252 -26.35 15.54 -12.36
N ALA A 253 -25.62 15.37 -13.46
CA ALA A 253 -25.37 16.44 -14.43
C ALA A 253 -26.67 17.02 -15.02
N GLY A 254 -27.72 16.19 -15.14
CA GLY A 254 -29.05 16.63 -15.60
C GLY A 254 -29.86 17.43 -14.57
N MET A 255 -29.42 17.47 -13.31
CA MET A 255 -30.04 18.30 -12.25
C MET A 255 -29.39 19.69 -12.15
N ALA A 256 -28.39 19.96 -12.98
CA ALA A 256 -27.66 21.21 -12.94
C ALA A 256 -28.60 22.39 -13.27
N GLY A 257 -28.54 23.45 -12.47
CA GLY A 257 -29.48 24.60 -12.56
C GLY A 257 -30.87 24.38 -11.93
N MET A 258 -31.11 23.28 -11.22
CA MET A 258 -32.35 23.03 -10.45
C MET A 258 -32.26 23.48 -8.98
N ASP A 259 -31.39 24.43 -8.67
CA ASP A 259 -31.11 24.95 -7.32
C ASP A 259 -32.38 25.48 -6.62
N LYS A 260 -33.31 26.08 -7.37
CA LYS A 260 -34.56 26.63 -6.82
C LYS A 260 -35.45 25.56 -6.18
N ALA A 261 -35.48 24.35 -6.73
CA ALA A 261 -36.30 23.26 -6.22
C ALA A 261 -35.69 22.68 -4.92
N VAL A 262 -34.37 22.51 -4.85
CA VAL A 262 -33.68 22.13 -3.60
C VAL A 262 -33.82 23.24 -2.55
N ARG A 263 -33.69 24.52 -2.94
CA ARG A 263 -33.89 25.68 -2.06
C ARG A 263 -35.29 25.68 -1.44
N GLN A 264 -36.32 25.38 -2.22
CA GLN A 264 -37.69 25.26 -1.73
C GLN A 264 -37.83 24.09 -0.74
N GLY A 265 -37.19 22.95 -1.01
CA GLY A 265 -37.09 21.83 -0.07
C GLY A 265 -36.44 22.20 1.25
N CYS A 266 -35.31 22.91 1.21
CA CYS A 266 -34.63 23.43 2.41
C CYS A 266 -35.54 24.37 3.22
N ARG A 267 -36.24 25.30 2.56
CA ARG A 267 -37.18 26.22 3.23
C ARG A 267 -38.37 25.49 3.86
N ARG A 268 -38.85 24.42 3.24
CA ARG A 268 -39.93 23.58 3.78
C ARG A 268 -39.47 22.76 4.99
N ALA A 269 -38.24 22.24 4.97
CA ALA A 269 -37.70 21.42 6.04
C ALA A 269 -37.20 22.23 7.27
N LEU A 270 -36.52 23.36 7.03
CA LEU A 270 -35.83 24.15 8.07
C LEU A 270 -36.48 25.52 8.34
N GLY A 271 -37.52 25.89 7.59
CA GLY A 271 -38.11 27.23 7.62
C GLY A 271 -37.35 28.23 6.71
N PRO A 272 -37.92 29.43 6.50
CA PRO A 272 -37.45 30.37 5.48
C PRO A 272 -36.05 30.95 5.76
N LYS A 273 -35.66 31.11 7.03
CA LYS A 273 -34.37 31.71 7.42
C LYS A 273 -33.22 30.70 7.38
N ASP A 274 -33.39 29.50 7.92
CA ASP A 274 -32.35 28.47 7.93
C ASP A 274 -32.25 27.74 6.60
N GLY A 275 -33.35 27.57 5.87
CA GLY A 275 -33.34 27.00 4.52
C GLY A 275 -32.58 27.84 3.49
N GLU A 276 -32.46 29.16 3.72
CA GLU A 276 -31.65 30.04 2.87
C GLU A 276 -30.14 29.88 3.12
N ARG A 277 -29.75 29.38 4.31
CA ARG A 277 -28.34 29.22 4.71
C ARG A 277 -27.69 27.94 4.17
N VAL A 278 -28.48 26.97 3.70
CA VAL A 278 -27.96 25.72 3.13
C VAL A 278 -27.29 26.01 1.79
N ILE A 279 -26.04 25.62 1.61
CA ILE A 279 -25.32 25.85 0.35
C ILE A 279 -25.70 24.73 -0.64
N ILE A 280 -26.07 25.10 -1.87
CA ILE A 280 -26.37 24.12 -2.92
C ILE A 280 -25.14 24.01 -3.80
N VAL A 281 -24.61 22.80 -3.94
CA VAL A 281 -23.38 22.51 -4.69
C VAL A 281 -23.75 21.78 -5.98
N ASP A 282 -23.47 22.44 -7.11
CA ASP A 282 -23.59 21.86 -8.44
C ASP A 282 -22.24 21.27 -8.86
N GLY A 283 -22.21 19.97 -9.14
CA GLY A 283 -20.96 19.26 -9.48
C GLY A 283 -20.30 19.75 -10.77
N VAL A 284 -21.08 20.28 -11.72
CA VAL A 284 -20.55 20.83 -12.97
C VAL A 284 -19.86 22.16 -12.69
N ILE A 285 -20.52 23.04 -11.92
CA ILE A 285 -19.94 24.33 -11.52
C ILE A 285 -18.68 24.11 -10.68
N ALA A 286 -18.75 23.23 -9.69
CA ALA A 286 -17.61 22.88 -8.84
C ALA A 286 -16.43 22.31 -9.65
N GLY A 287 -16.71 21.42 -10.60
CA GLY A 287 -15.68 20.83 -11.46
C GLY A 287 -15.01 21.86 -12.36
N VAL A 288 -15.77 22.77 -12.96
CA VAL A 288 -15.23 23.86 -13.77
C VAL A 288 -14.38 24.81 -12.92
N GLU A 289 -14.87 25.24 -11.75
CA GLU A 289 -14.11 26.11 -10.84
C GLU A 289 -12.76 25.51 -10.42
N ILE A 290 -12.73 24.21 -10.09
CA ILE A 290 -11.50 23.50 -9.71
C ILE A 290 -10.52 23.48 -10.88
N LEU A 291 -10.98 23.14 -12.08
CA LEU A 291 -10.10 23.06 -13.26
C LEU A 291 -9.58 24.43 -13.69
N VAL A 292 -10.42 25.46 -13.67
CA VAL A 292 -9.99 26.84 -13.98
C VAL A 292 -8.94 27.30 -12.98
N SER A 293 -9.19 27.11 -11.68
CA SER A 293 -8.23 27.48 -10.63
C SER A 293 -6.89 26.75 -10.78
N ALA A 294 -6.92 25.44 -11.08
CA ALA A 294 -5.71 24.62 -11.27
C ALA A 294 -4.85 25.09 -12.46
N VAL A 295 -5.49 25.66 -13.48
CA VAL A 295 -4.84 26.15 -14.68
C VAL A 295 -4.32 27.59 -14.49
N GLU A 296 -5.06 28.44 -13.76
CA GLU A 296 -4.67 29.84 -13.50
C GLU A 296 -3.56 29.99 -12.45
N VAL A 297 -3.58 29.23 -11.34
CA VAL A 297 -2.61 29.35 -10.22
C VAL A 297 -1.14 29.21 -10.67
N ARG A 298 -0.87 28.51 -11.77
CA ARG A 298 0.49 28.29 -12.26
C ARG A 298 1.09 29.49 -13.01
N THR A 299 0.25 30.33 -13.63
CA THR A 299 0.72 31.54 -14.34
C THR A 299 1.38 32.56 -13.39
N ALA A 300 0.96 32.58 -12.11
CA ALA A 300 1.58 33.40 -11.07
C ALA A 300 2.95 32.87 -10.60
N SER A 301 3.22 31.56 -10.78
CA SER A 301 4.51 30.95 -10.39
C SER A 301 5.61 31.10 -11.44
N GLU A 302 5.23 31.18 -12.73
CA GLU A 302 6.18 31.33 -13.84
C GLU A 302 6.61 32.80 -14.07
N THR A 303 5.83 33.77 -13.58
CA THR A 303 6.14 35.21 -13.72
C THR A 303 7.15 35.75 -12.71
N ASN A 304 7.47 35.00 -11.64
CA ASN A 304 8.39 35.43 -10.57
C ASN A 304 9.87 34.99 -10.76
N LEU A 305 10.24 34.40 -11.90
CA LEU A 305 11.63 34.02 -12.20
C LEU A 305 12.33 35.09 -13.08
N SER A 306 12.69 36.21 -12.48
CA SER A 306 13.59 37.20 -13.10
C SER A 306 14.58 37.83 -12.11
N HIS A 307 15.37 37.01 -11.43
CA HIS A 307 16.67 37.46 -10.88
C HIS A 307 17.73 36.36 -11.06
N PRO A 308 18.94 36.69 -11.54
CA PRO A 308 19.96 35.69 -11.87
C PRO A 308 20.77 35.33 -10.62
N VAL A 309 20.65 34.09 -10.15
CA VAL A 309 21.65 33.45 -9.29
C VAL A 309 22.41 32.44 -10.14
N GLN A 310 23.74 32.58 -10.17
CA GLN A 310 24.64 31.75 -10.97
C GLN A 310 24.59 30.25 -10.59
N PRO A 311 24.87 29.34 -11.53
CA PRO A 311 24.78 27.90 -11.31
C PRO A 311 26.03 27.35 -10.62
N SER A 312 25.84 26.70 -9.47
CA SER A 312 26.81 25.75 -8.90
C SER A 312 26.63 24.36 -9.54
N PRO A 313 27.70 23.54 -9.65
CA PRO A 313 27.73 22.34 -10.49
C PRO A 313 26.80 21.22 -9.97
N PRO A 314 26.40 20.27 -10.84
CA PRO A 314 25.40 19.26 -10.50
C PRO A 314 25.95 18.32 -9.43
N ARG A 315 25.30 18.28 -8.26
CA ARG A 315 25.44 17.17 -7.31
C ARG A 315 24.82 15.92 -7.93
N ALA A 316 25.65 14.91 -8.10
CA ALA A 316 25.26 13.56 -8.50
C ALA A 316 24.64 12.82 -7.30
N ASP A 317 23.48 13.27 -6.81
CA ASP A 317 22.74 12.61 -5.71
C ASP A 317 21.23 12.54 -6.01
N ALA A 318 20.88 12.36 -7.29
CA ALA A 318 19.49 12.15 -7.73
C ALA A 318 19.33 10.74 -8.33
N PHE A 319 19.63 9.72 -7.54
CA PHE A 319 19.16 8.36 -7.82
C PHE A 319 18.12 7.98 -6.76
N SER A 320 16.91 7.65 -7.24
CA SER A 320 15.82 6.98 -6.52
C SER A 320 14.96 7.81 -5.53
N PHE A 321 14.13 8.72 -6.05
CA PHE A 321 12.85 9.09 -5.39
C PHE A 321 11.62 8.96 -6.33
N THR A 322 11.79 8.35 -7.49
CA THR A 322 10.77 8.21 -8.55
C THR A 322 9.95 6.92 -8.49
N LYS A 323 10.17 6.05 -7.49
CA LYS A 323 9.52 4.73 -7.41
C LYS A 323 8.16 4.76 -6.69
N THR A 324 7.90 5.75 -5.84
CA THR A 324 6.73 5.76 -4.92
C THR A 324 5.51 6.51 -5.47
N ALA A 325 5.65 7.27 -6.57
CA ALA A 325 4.57 8.11 -7.10
C ALA A 325 3.78 7.51 -8.27
N ASN A 326 4.26 6.42 -8.88
CA ASN A 326 3.71 5.91 -10.15
C ASN A 326 3.00 4.55 -10.05
N LEU A 327 2.59 4.11 -8.86
CA LEU A 327 1.92 2.82 -8.64
C LEU A 327 0.57 2.93 -7.90
N LYS A 328 -0.16 4.05 -8.04
CA LYS A 328 -1.33 4.34 -7.18
C LYS A 328 -2.72 4.18 -7.80
N ILE A 329 -2.84 3.71 -9.04
CA ILE A 329 -4.16 3.40 -9.62
C ILE A 329 -4.09 2.08 -10.40
N CYS A 330 -3.93 0.99 -9.68
CA CYS A 330 -4.34 -0.32 -10.15
C CYS A 330 -4.94 -1.05 -8.94
N ARG A 331 -6.26 -0.95 -8.75
CA ARG A 331 -6.99 -1.88 -7.87
C ARG A 331 -7.12 -3.23 -8.59
N GLN A 332 -5.97 -3.83 -8.90
CA GLN A 332 -5.85 -5.19 -9.39
C GLN A 332 -4.90 -5.91 -8.43
N TYR A 333 -5.42 -6.97 -7.84
CA TYR A 333 -4.91 -7.62 -6.64
C TYR A 333 -3.41 -7.92 -6.72
N ALA A 334 -2.67 -7.37 -5.75
CA ALA A 334 -1.22 -7.45 -5.67
C ALA A 334 -0.78 -8.87 -5.25
N LYS A 335 0.01 -9.54 -6.10
CA LYS A 335 0.46 -10.93 -5.94
C LYS A 335 1.88 -10.97 -5.40
N ILE A 336 2.20 -11.96 -4.57
CA ILE A 336 3.54 -12.12 -3.98
C ILE A 336 4.07 -13.52 -4.30
N ILE A 337 5.29 -13.57 -4.85
CA ILE A 337 6.00 -14.83 -5.10
C ILE A 337 6.96 -15.10 -3.95
N THR A 338 6.88 -16.29 -3.40
CA THR A 338 7.74 -16.73 -2.29
C THR A 338 8.89 -17.57 -2.82
N ILE A 339 10.14 -17.19 -2.53
CA ILE A 339 11.34 -17.93 -2.92
C ILE A 339 11.97 -18.54 -1.68
N GLN A 340 12.09 -19.86 -1.64
CA GLN A 340 12.65 -20.61 -0.52
C GLN A 340 14.02 -21.14 -0.91
N ALA A 341 15.08 -20.71 -0.22
CA ALA A 341 16.45 -21.06 -0.59
C ALA A 341 17.16 -21.84 0.53
N GLY A 342 17.58 -23.06 0.18
CA GLY A 342 18.34 -23.98 1.02
C GLY A 342 17.54 -24.61 2.16
N GLN A 343 18.21 -25.49 2.92
CA GLN A 343 17.60 -26.31 3.97
C GLN A 343 16.72 -25.50 4.95
N CYS A 344 17.22 -24.37 5.44
CA CYS A 344 16.47 -23.55 6.42
C CYS A 344 15.25 -22.87 5.78
N GLY A 345 15.43 -22.24 4.61
CA GLY A 345 14.34 -21.57 3.90
C GLY A 345 13.20 -22.51 3.53
N ASN A 346 13.53 -23.70 3.01
CA ASN A 346 12.54 -24.72 2.64
C ASN A 346 11.79 -25.30 3.85
N ASN A 347 12.47 -25.52 4.99
CA ASN A 347 11.81 -26.03 6.20
C ASN A 347 10.86 -25.00 6.84
N VAL A 348 11.27 -23.73 6.93
CA VAL A 348 10.41 -22.65 7.42
C VAL A 348 9.25 -22.42 6.44
N GLY A 349 9.55 -22.38 5.14
CA GLY A 349 8.58 -22.19 4.09
C GLY A 349 7.50 -23.27 4.05
N SER A 350 7.88 -24.54 4.24
CA SER A 350 6.92 -25.64 4.36
C SER A 350 5.96 -25.44 5.53
N GLN A 351 6.45 -25.02 6.70
CA GLN A 351 5.60 -24.72 7.86
C GLN A 351 4.72 -23.49 7.65
N PHE A 352 5.21 -22.48 6.92
CA PHE A 352 4.46 -21.28 6.57
C PHE A 352 3.27 -21.60 5.66
N TRP A 353 3.46 -22.39 4.61
CA TRP A 353 2.37 -22.78 3.71
C TRP A 353 1.33 -23.67 4.39
N GLN A 354 1.76 -24.57 5.28
CA GLN A 354 0.83 -25.36 6.10
C GLN A 354 -0.07 -24.47 6.96
N GLN A 355 0.51 -23.46 7.61
CA GLN A 355 -0.24 -22.50 8.42
C GLN A 355 -1.23 -21.69 7.56
N LEU A 356 -0.81 -21.24 6.37
CA LEU A 356 -1.68 -20.55 5.41
C LEU A 356 -2.84 -21.41 4.94
N CYS A 357 -2.59 -22.69 4.61
CA CYS A 357 -3.64 -23.62 4.22
C CYS A 357 -4.72 -23.73 5.32
N LEU A 358 -4.30 -23.87 6.58
CA LEU A 358 -5.22 -23.91 7.71
C LEU A 358 -6.00 -22.60 7.88
N GLU A 359 -5.33 -21.45 7.73
CA GLU A 359 -5.96 -20.13 7.85
C GLU A 359 -6.95 -19.80 6.73
N HIS A 360 -6.75 -20.37 5.53
CA HIS A 360 -7.60 -20.16 4.36
C HIS A 360 -8.61 -21.30 4.12
N GLY A 361 -8.62 -22.34 4.97
CA GLY A 361 -9.51 -23.49 4.81
C GLY A 361 -9.19 -24.33 3.59
N ILE A 362 -7.90 -24.43 3.21
CA ILE A 362 -7.42 -25.23 2.10
C ILE A 362 -6.91 -26.57 2.66
N ASN A 363 -7.41 -27.66 2.09
CA ASN A 363 -7.02 -29.02 2.48
C ASN A 363 -5.58 -29.33 2.05
N GLN A 364 -5.03 -30.43 2.59
CA GLN A 364 -3.66 -30.88 2.29
C GLN A 364 -3.44 -31.24 0.81
N ASP A 365 -4.52 -31.50 0.07
CA ASP A 365 -4.50 -31.76 -1.37
C ASP A 365 -4.60 -30.48 -2.24
N GLY A 366 -4.72 -29.31 -1.60
CA GLY A 366 -4.84 -28.01 -2.30
C GLY A 366 -6.27 -27.62 -2.64
N ASN A 367 -7.26 -28.49 -2.36
CA ASN A 367 -8.67 -28.20 -2.58
C ASN A 367 -9.25 -27.40 -1.42
N LEU A 368 -10.12 -26.43 -1.73
CA LEU A 368 -10.87 -25.66 -0.75
C LEU A 368 -11.80 -26.59 0.05
N ALA A 369 -11.84 -26.43 1.37
CA ALA A 369 -12.79 -27.13 2.21
C ALA A 369 -14.21 -26.56 2.02
N GLU A 370 -15.23 -27.41 2.13
CA GLU A 370 -16.63 -27.01 1.88
C GLU A 370 -17.09 -25.83 2.74
N PHE A 371 -16.62 -25.77 4.00
CA PHE A 371 -16.93 -24.69 4.94
C PHE A 371 -16.23 -23.35 4.61
N ALA A 372 -15.28 -23.33 3.68
CA ALA A 372 -14.43 -22.18 3.38
C ALA A 372 -14.84 -21.40 2.10
N THR A 373 -15.99 -21.75 1.53
CA THR A 373 -16.51 -21.19 0.27
C THR A 373 -16.94 -19.71 0.39
N GLU A 374 -17.41 -19.27 1.56
CA GLU A 374 -17.90 -17.89 1.81
C GLU A 374 -16.88 -17.02 2.57
N GLY A 375 -15.60 -17.38 2.53
CA GLY A 375 -14.54 -16.67 3.22
C GLY A 375 -14.22 -15.32 2.62
N GLY A 376 -14.48 -14.22 3.35
CA GLY A 376 -14.05 -12.86 3.00
C GLY A 376 -12.54 -12.62 3.07
N ASP A 377 -11.74 -13.64 2.74
CA ASP A 377 -10.28 -13.67 2.74
C ASP A 377 -9.72 -13.68 1.31
N ARG A 378 -8.57 -13.03 1.12
CA ARG A 378 -7.88 -12.88 -0.16
C ARG A 378 -6.83 -13.97 -0.33
N LYS A 379 -7.25 -15.07 -0.95
CA LYS A 379 -6.38 -16.23 -1.24
C LYS A 379 -5.42 -15.96 -2.40
N ASP A 380 -5.85 -15.14 -3.36
CA ASP A 380 -5.17 -14.80 -4.63
C ASP A 380 -3.80 -14.12 -4.48
N VAL A 381 -3.54 -13.49 -3.34
CA VAL A 381 -2.25 -12.83 -3.02
C VAL A 381 -1.10 -13.83 -3.01
N PHE A 382 -1.30 -14.99 -2.34
CA PHE A 382 -0.27 -16.01 -2.14
C PHE A 382 -0.54 -17.30 -2.92
N PHE A 383 -1.79 -17.54 -3.33
CA PHE A 383 -2.18 -18.73 -4.08
C PHE A 383 -2.56 -18.37 -5.52
N TYR A 384 -2.16 -19.23 -6.44
CA TYR A 384 -2.71 -19.32 -7.78
C TYR A 384 -3.92 -20.27 -7.74
N GLN A 385 -5.03 -19.87 -8.34
CA GLN A 385 -6.21 -20.71 -8.46
C GLN A 385 -6.15 -21.42 -9.82
N SER A 386 -5.99 -22.75 -9.83
CA SER A 386 -5.93 -23.52 -11.08
C SER A 386 -7.31 -23.83 -11.63
N ASP A 387 -8.26 -24.13 -10.73
CA ASP A 387 -9.65 -24.48 -11.00
C ASP A 387 -10.54 -23.87 -9.90
N ASP A 388 -11.87 -24.00 -10.01
CA ASP A 388 -12.83 -23.41 -9.05
C ASP A 388 -12.54 -23.75 -7.57
N THR A 389 -11.91 -24.90 -7.30
CA THR A 389 -11.64 -25.37 -5.94
C THR A 389 -10.17 -25.53 -5.60
N ARG A 390 -9.26 -25.49 -6.56
CA ARG A 390 -7.84 -25.85 -6.34
C ARG A 390 -6.93 -24.63 -6.26
N TYR A 391 -6.20 -24.54 -5.16
CA TYR A 391 -5.26 -23.47 -4.84
C TYR A 391 -3.83 -24.01 -4.73
N ILE A 392 -2.93 -23.38 -5.48
CA ILE A 392 -1.51 -23.74 -5.60
C ILE A 392 -0.68 -22.58 -5.04
N PRO A 393 0.24 -22.79 -4.08
CA PRO A 393 1.12 -21.74 -3.59
C PRO A 393 1.97 -21.12 -4.70
N ARG A 394 2.08 -19.79 -4.72
CA ARG A 394 3.08 -19.04 -5.52
C ARG A 394 4.46 -19.15 -4.86
N ALA A 395 4.98 -20.37 -4.82
CA ALA A 395 6.21 -20.72 -4.12
C ALA A 395 7.20 -21.37 -5.09
N ILE A 396 8.45 -20.92 -5.03
CA ILE A 396 9.60 -21.51 -5.72
C ILE A 396 10.55 -22.06 -4.66
N LEU A 397 10.86 -23.35 -4.75
CA LEU A 397 11.67 -24.08 -3.78
C LEU A 397 13.01 -24.45 -4.41
N LEU A 398 14.08 -23.89 -3.86
CA LEU A 398 15.43 -24.02 -4.39
C LEU A 398 16.32 -24.69 -3.36
N ASP A 399 16.94 -25.81 -3.73
CA ASP A 399 18.01 -26.40 -2.94
C ASP A 399 19.05 -27.09 -3.83
N LEU A 400 20.31 -26.99 -3.43
CA LEU A 400 21.40 -27.73 -4.09
C LEU A 400 21.45 -29.17 -3.58
N GLU A 401 20.81 -29.46 -2.45
CA GLU A 401 20.71 -30.79 -1.87
C GLU A 401 19.27 -31.33 -1.93
N PRO A 402 19.06 -32.60 -2.33
CA PRO A 402 17.73 -33.15 -2.53
C PRO A 402 16.98 -33.46 -1.22
N ARG A 403 17.66 -33.54 -0.07
CA ARG A 403 17.11 -34.11 1.18
C ARG A 403 15.81 -33.44 1.63
N VAL A 404 15.80 -32.10 1.70
CA VAL A 404 14.62 -31.36 2.20
C VAL A 404 13.50 -31.36 1.17
N LEU A 405 13.83 -31.12 -0.10
CA LEU A 405 12.84 -31.09 -1.17
C LEU A 405 12.17 -32.45 -1.36
N ASN A 406 12.90 -33.55 -1.27
CA ASN A 406 12.33 -34.90 -1.27
C ASN A 406 11.39 -35.14 -0.09
N THR A 407 11.71 -34.57 1.09
CA THR A 407 10.83 -34.67 2.27
C THR A 407 9.52 -33.91 2.03
N ILE A 408 9.57 -32.75 1.37
CA ILE A 408 8.38 -31.97 1.00
C ILE A 408 7.55 -32.71 -0.06
N GLN A 409 8.19 -33.29 -1.07
CA GLN A 409 7.55 -34.06 -2.15
C GLN A 409 6.92 -35.38 -1.69
N THR A 410 7.38 -35.94 -0.56
CA THR A 410 6.80 -37.15 0.05
C THR A 410 5.88 -36.84 1.23
N GLY A 411 5.83 -35.59 1.67
CA GLY A 411 5.04 -35.14 2.81
C GLY A 411 3.54 -35.08 2.54
N ALA A 412 2.77 -34.78 3.60
CA ALA A 412 1.31 -34.70 3.54
C ALA A 412 0.80 -33.62 2.57
N TYR A 413 1.52 -32.49 2.47
CA TYR A 413 1.18 -31.36 1.60
C TYR A 413 1.86 -31.42 0.23
N ARG A 414 2.32 -32.59 -0.23
CA ARG A 414 3.03 -32.71 -1.52
C ARG A 414 2.21 -32.22 -2.72
N ASN A 415 0.89 -32.38 -2.66
CA ASN A 415 -0.04 -32.13 -3.78
C ASN A 415 -0.38 -30.64 -3.98
N ILE A 416 -0.01 -29.77 -3.02
CA ILE A 416 -0.33 -28.34 -3.10
C ILE A 416 0.63 -27.60 -4.02
N TYR A 417 1.90 -28.00 -4.05
CA TYR A 417 2.94 -27.27 -4.77
C TYR A 417 2.93 -27.59 -6.26
N ASN A 418 3.28 -26.61 -7.09
CA ASN A 418 3.55 -26.86 -8.51
C ASN A 418 4.86 -27.65 -8.65
N PRO A 419 4.86 -28.86 -9.27
CA PRO A 419 6.08 -29.64 -9.50
C PRO A 419 7.16 -28.89 -10.30
N GLU A 420 6.76 -27.97 -11.18
CA GLU A 420 7.69 -27.16 -11.99
C GLU A 420 8.39 -26.05 -11.19
N ASN A 421 8.02 -25.85 -9.92
CA ASN A 421 8.63 -24.84 -9.05
C ASN A 421 9.67 -25.43 -8.10
N PHE A 422 10.06 -26.70 -8.29
CA PHE A 422 11.12 -27.35 -7.54
C PHE A 422 12.42 -27.35 -8.34
N PHE A 423 13.45 -26.74 -7.77
CA PHE A 423 14.80 -26.86 -8.28
C PHE A 423 15.68 -27.64 -7.32
N ILE A 424 16.18 -28.76 -7.81
CA ILE A 424 17.15 -29.61 -7.12
C ILE A 424 18.43 -29.63 -7.95
N GLY A 425 19.57 -29.30 -7.32
CA GLY A 425 20.88 -29.32 -7.99
C GLY A 425 21.18 -30.69 -8.65
N LYS A 426 21.36 -30.69 -9.97
CA LYS A 426 21.53 -31.91 -10.80
C LYS A 426 22.70 -32.82 -10.39
N GLN A 427 23.73 -32.24 -9.79
CA GLN A 427 24.94 -32.96 -9.38
C GLN A 427 24.83 -33.55 -7.96
N GLY A 428 23.81 -33.14 -7.18
CA GLY A 428 23.67 -33.51 -5.76
C GLY A 428 24.80 -33.03 -4.85
N ILE A 429 25.73 -32.23 -5.39
CA ILE A 429 26.83 -31.61 -4.66
C ILE A 429 26.26 -30.33 -4.04
N GLY A 430 25.99 -30.38 -2.74
CA GLY A 430 25.57 -29.19 -1.99
C GLY A 430 26.68 -28.16 -1.88
N ALA A 431 26.32 -26.94 -1.45
CA ALA A 431 27.29 -25.87 -1.23
C ALA A 431 28.24 -26.12 -0.03
N GLY A 432 28.06 -27.21 0.73
CA GLY A 432 29.02 -27.63 1.78
C GLY A 432 29.26 -26.59 2.88
N ASN A 433 28.23 -25.79 3.24
CA ASN A 433 28.35 -24.64 4.15
C ASN A 433 29.36 -23.56 3.71
N ASN A 434 29.64 -23.45 2.42
CA ASN A 434 30.50 -22.41 1.85
C ASN A 434 29.67 -21.47 0.96
N TRP A 435 29.63 -20.19 1.31
CA TRP A 435 28.96 -19.15 0.53
C TRP A 435 29.49 -19.08 -0.91
N ALA A 436 30.80 -19.18 -1.11
CA ALA A 436 31.41 -19.00 -2.43
C ALA A 436 31.01 -20.12 -3.40
N ALA A 437 30.93 -21.36 -2.91
CA ALA A 437 30.47 -22.49 -3.70
C ALA A 437 28.99 -22.35 -4.06
N GLY A 438 28.16 -21.91 -3.11
CA GLY A 438 26.74 -21.62 -3.36
C GLY A 438 26.54 -20.50 -4.38
N TYR A 439 27.36 -19.44 -4.30
CA TYR A 439 27.31 -18.31 -5.23
C TYR A 439 27.76 -18.71 -6.64
N ALA A 440 28.88 -19.42 -6.77
CA ALA A 440 29.38 -19.92 -8.05
C ALA A 440 28.40 -20.90 -8.71
N THR A 441 27.76 -21.75 -7.91
CA THR A 441 26.69 -22.63 -8.41
C THR A 441 25.50 -21.82 -8.92
N GLY A 442 25.18 -20.70 -8.26
CA GLY A 442 24.11 -19.77 -8.67
C GLY A 442 24.27 -19.28 -10.10
N GLU A 443 25.50 -18.98 -10.52
CA GLU A 443 25.80 -18.57 -11.90
C GLU A 443 25.53 -19.69 -12.91
N VAL A 444 25.91 -20.92 -12.58
CA VAL A 444 25.68 -22.10 -13.45
C VAL A 444 24.19 -22.41 -13.61
N VAL A 445 23.40 -22.23 -12.56
CA VAL A 445 21.98 -22.61 -12.52
C VAL A 445 21.03 -21.43 -12.80
N GLN A 446 21.59 -20.26 -13.12
CA GLN A 446 20.84 -19.02 -13.26
C GLN A 446 19.69 -19.13 -14.25
N GLU A 447 19.93 -19.69 -15.44
CA GLU A 447 18.90 -19.79 -16.49
C GLU A 447 17.69 -20.59 -16.00
N GLU A 448 17.92 -21.79 -15.46
CA GLU A 448 16.85 -22.64 -14.93
C GLU A 448 16.09 -21.99 -13.76
N VAL A 449 16.81 -21.32 -12.85
CA VAL A 449 16.19 -20.65 -11.70
C VAL A 449 15.35 -19.46 -12.13
N PHE A 450 15.87 -18.63 -13.03
CA PHE A 450 15.16 -17.44 -13.48
C PHE A 450 14.02 -17.75 -14.42
N ASP A 451 14.10 -18.79 -15.25
CA ASP A 451 12.98 -19.24 -16.08
C ASP A 451 11.75 -19.60 -15.22
N MET A 452 11.94 -20.23 -14.06
CA MET A 452 10.84 -20.47 -13.12
C MET A 452 10.31 -19.17 -12.50
N ILE A 453 11.19 -18.25 -12.12
CA ILE A 453 10.81 -16.95 -11.53
C ILE A 453 10.01 -16.12 -12.54
N ASP A 454 10.46 -16.06 -13.79
CA ASP A 454 9.78 -15.35 -14.87
C ASP A 454 8.43 -15.99 -15.18
N ARG A 455 8.36 -17.32 -15.27
CA ARG A 455 7.09 -18.02 -15.50
C ARG A 455 6.05 -17.69 -14.42
N GLU A 456 6.45 -17.66 -13.15
CA GLU A 456 5.55 -17.30 -12.04
C GLU A 456 5.21 -15.79 -12.02
N ALA A 457 6.16 -14.94 -12.42
CA ALA A 457 5.95 -13.50 -12.55
C ALA A 457 5.00 -13.14 -13.70
N ASP A 458 5.16 -13.78 -14.86
CA ASP A 458 4.29 -13.61 -16.04
C ASP A 458 2.90 -14.20 -15.80
N GLY A 459 2.79 -15.27 -15.01
CA GLY A 459 1.52 -15.81 -14.51
C GLY A 459 0.82 -14.93 -13.46
N SER A 460 1.34 -13.73 -13.19
CA SER A 460 0.83 -12.82 -12.17
C SER A 460 0.42 -11.45 -12.76
N ASP A 461 -0.86 -11.27 -13.10
CA ASP A 461 -1.43 -10.00 -13.63
C ASP A 461 -0.95 -8.70 -12.96
N SER A 462 -0.69 -8.72 -11.64
CA SER A 462 -0.17 -7.58 -10.89
C SER A 462 0.77 -8.06 -9.78
N LEU A 463 2.01 -8.39 -10.17
CA LEU A 463 3.06 -8.77 -9.22
C LEU A 463 3.46 -7.57 -8.35
N GLU A 464 3.34 -7.68 -7.04
CA GLU A 464 3.76 -6.66 -6.06
C GLU A 464 5.26 -6.76 -5.78
N GLY A 465 5.72 -7.98 -5.51
CA GLY A 465 7.06 -8.23 -5.06
C GLY A 465 7.33 -9.69 -4.74
N PHE A 466 8.50 -9.89 -4.16
CA PHE A 466 9.03 -11.19 -3.80
C PHE A 466 9.30 -11.27 -2.31
N MET A 467 8.99 -12.43 -1.72
CA MET A 467 9.34 -12.80 -0.35
C MET A 467 10.39 -13.91 -0.37
N MET A 468 11.62 -13.61 0.03
CA MET A 468 12.69 -14.61 0.09
C MET A 468 12.86 -15.17 1.51
N LEU A 469 12.81 -16.50 1.66
CA LEU A 469 13.13 -17.21 2.89
C LEU A 469 14.47 -17.90 2.74
N HIS A 470 15.43 -17.53 3.58
CA HIS A 470 16.77 -18.11 3.53
C HIS A 470 17.50 -17.98 4.88
N SER A 471 18.58 -18.74 5.04
CA SER A 471 19.54 -18.54 6.13
C SER A 471 20.77 -17.81 5.63
N ILE A 472 21.28 -16.87 6.43
CA ILE A 472 22.52 -16.14 6.10
C ILE A 472 23.80 -16.94 6.41
N ALA A 473 23.68 -18.07 7.11
CA ALA A 473 24.83 -18.83 7.62
C ALA A 473 25.13 -20.11 6.84
N GLY A 474 24.14 -20.72 6.18
CA GLY A 474 24.32 -21.96 5.40
C GLY A 474 24.89 -21.69 4.00
N GLY A 475 25.43 -22.70 3.31
CA GLY A 475 26.04 -22.51 1.99
C GLY A 475 25.05 -22.09 0.89
N THR A 476 23.95 -22.84 0.72
CA THR A 476 22.93 -22.57 -0.29
C THR A 476 22.14 -21.29 0.03
N GLY A 477 21.58 -21.20 1.24
CA GLY A 477 20.77 -20.04 1.62
C GLY A 477 21.53 -18.71 1.62
N SER A 478 22.83 -18.74 1.94
CA SER A 478 23.66 -17.53 1.92
C SER A 478 24.22 -17.26 0.52
N GLY A 479 24.91 -18.23 -0.10
CA GLY A 479 25.60 -18.08 -1.38
C GLY A 479 24.64 -17.96 -2.57
N LEU A 480 23.87 -19.02 -2.85
CA LEU A 480 22.85 -19.01 -3.91
C LEU A 480 21.81 -17.92 -3.64
N GLY A 481 21.42 -17.73 -2.38
CA GLY A 481 20.50 -16.65 -1.99
C GLY A 481 21.04 -15.25 -2.32
N SER A 482 22.32 -15.00 -2.07
CA SER A 482 22.98 -13.72 -2.41
C SER A 482 22.97 -13.48 -3.92
N PHE A 483 23.33 -14.50 -4.70
CA PHE A 483 23.34 -14.43 -6.17
C PHE A 483 21.95 -14.10 -6.73
N ILE A 484 20.91 -14.78 -6.23
CA ILE A 484 19.52 -14.56 -6.64
C ILE A 484 19.08 -13.13 -6.29
N LEU A 485 19.40 -12.63 -5.09
CA LEU A 485 19.04 -11.26 -4.68
C LEU A 485 19.63 -10.19 -5.61
N GLU A 486 20.89 -10.32 -6.01
CA GLU A 486 21.52 -9.41 -6.96
C GLU A 486 20.82 -9.40 -8.30
N ARG A 487 20.65 -10.59 -8.90
CA ARG A 487 20.05 -10.72 -10.22
C ARG A 487 18.56 -10.34 -10.23
N MET A 488 17.84 -10.57 -9.13
CA MET A 488 16.45 -10.15 -8.99
C MET A 488 16.32 -8.63 -8.93
N ASN A 489 17.21 -7.94 -8.22
CA ASN A 489 17.21 -6.49 -8.14
C ASN A 489 17.46 -5.86 -9.53
N ASP A 490 18.33 -6.47 -10.34
CA ASP A 490 18.60 -6.03 -11.71
C ASP A 490 17.46 -6.34 -12.68
N ARG A 491 16.86 -7.53 -12.57
CA ARG A 491 15.81 -8.02 -13.49
C ARG A 491 14.42 -7.44 -13.17
N PHE A 492 14.10 -7.26 -11.89
CA PHE A 492 12.82 -6.74 -11.41
C PHE A 492 12.99 -5.43 -10.62
N PRO A 493 13.62 -4.39 -11.21
CA PRO A 493 14.02 -3.20 -10.47
C PRO A 493 12.85 -2.36 -9.97
N LYS A 494 11.60 -2.65 -10.39
CA LYS A 494 10.38 -1.96 -9.94
C LYS A 494 9.61 -2.71 -8.84
N LYS A 495 9.95 -3.97 -8.57
CA LYS A 495 9.25 -4.83 -7.61
C LYS A 495 9.90 -4.73 -6.24
N LEU A 496 9.11 -5.00 -5.19
CA LEU A 496 9.63 -5.05 -3.82
C LEU A 496 10.31 -6.38 -3.55
N ILE A 497 11.42 -6.37 -2.82
CA ILE A 497 12.13 -7.56 -2.34
C ILE A 497 12.16 -7.51 -0.81
N GLN A 498 11.33 -8.34 -0.18
CA GLN A 498 11.35 -8.55 1.27
C GLN A 498 11.99 -9.89 1.60
N THR A 499 12.91 -9.93 2.56
CA THR A 499 13.54 -11.18 3.01
C THR A 499 13.14 -11.52 4.44
N TYR A 500 12.95 -12.81 4.71
CA TYR A 500 12.92 -13.40 6.04
C TYR A 500 14.23 -14.14 6.21
N SER A 501 15.19 -13.45 6.82
CA SER A 501 16.57 -13.90 6.91
C SER A 501 16.81 -14.50 8.29
N VAL A 502 17.12 -15.80 8.33
CA VAL A 502 17.42 -16.51 9.58
C VAL A 502 18.90 -16.36 9.91
N PHE A 503 19.15 -15.65 11.00
CA PHE A 503 20.47 -15.40 11.58
C PHE A 503 20.90 -16.59 12.44
N PRO A 504 22.19 -16.99 12.37
CA PRO A 504 22.70 -18.08 13.18
C PRO A 504 22.73 -17.69 14.66
N ASP A 505 22.69 -18.70 15.53
CA ASP A 505 22.98 -18.46 16.94
C ASP A 505 24.46 -18.07 17.09
N THR A 506 24.70 -16.80 17.43
CA THR A 506 26.05 -16.27 17.65
C THR A 506 26.76 -16.87 18.88
N GLN A 507 26.05 -17.57 19.77
CA GLN A 507 26.60 -18.15 21.01
C GLN A 507 26.89 -19.65 20.88
N ALA A 508 26.13 -20.38 20.05
CA ALA A 508 26.22 -21.84 19.91
C ALA A 508 26.23 -22.28 18.43
N ALA A 509 27.14 -21.72 17.62
CA ALA A 509 27.25 -22.11 16.21
C ALA A 509 28.09 -23.39 16.03
N ASP A 510 27.46 -24.47 15.58
CA ASP A 510 28.12 -25.75 15.23
C ASP A 510 29.07 -25.63 14.02
N VAL A 511 28.82 -24.66 13.14
CA VAL A 511 29.59 -24.45 11.90
C VAL A 511 30.52 -23.26 12.04
N VAL A 512 31.83 -23.53 11.98
CA VAL A 512 32.90 -22.55 12.24
C VAL A 512 32.99 -21.43 11.20
N VAL A 513 32.54 -21.66 9.97
CA VAL A 513 32.61 -20.68 8.86
C VAL A 513 31.39 -19.75 8.77
N ASN A 514 30.40 -19.91 9.66
CA ASN A 514 29.18 -19.09 9.66
C ASN A 514 29.43 -17.57 9.62
N PRO A 515 30.44 -17.00 10.32
CA PRO A 515 30.69 -15.56 10.25
C PRO A 515 31.12 -15.07 8.85
N TYR A 516 31.83 -15.89 8.07
CA TYR A 516 32.19 -15.56 6.68
C TYR A 516 30.95 -15.52 5.79
N ASN A 517 30.14 -16.58 5.83
CA ASN A 517 28.89 -16.66 5.07
C ASN A 517 27.93 -15.52 5.42
N SER A 518 27.77 -15.25 6.72
CA SER A 518 26.86 -14.22 7.22
C SER A 518 27.28 -12.83 6.76
N LEU A 519 28.58 -12.51 6.79
CA LEU A 519 29.08 -11.21 6.35
C LEU A 519 28.84 -10.98 4.86
N LEU A 520 29.15 -11.96 4.02
CA LEU A 520 28.96 -11.88 2.57
C LEU A 520 27.48 -11.74 2.20
N ALA A 521 26.60 -12.55 2.83
CA ALA A 521 25.16 -12.43 2.63
C ALA A 521 24.61 -11.09 3.13
N MET A 522 25.10 -10.58 4.26
CA MET A 522 24.69 -9.28 4.79
C MET A 522 24.99 -8.13 3.83
N ARG A 523 26.10 -8.15 3.09
CA ARG A 523 26.39 -7.14 2.06
C ARG A 523 25.26 -7.09 1.03
N ARG A 524 24.84 -8.25 0.49
CA ARG A 524 23.79 -8.31 -0.53
C ARG A 524 22.40 -8.00 0.02
N LEU A 525 22.09 -8.44 1.23
CA LEU A 525 20.89 -7.98 1.95
C LEU A 525 20.88 -6.45 2.14
N THR A 526 22.06 -5.84 2.26
CA THR A 526 22.18 -4.39 2.44
C THR A 526 22.06 -3.61 1.14
N GLN A 527 22.34 -4.22 -0.01
CA GLN A 527 22.38 -3.52 -1.30
C GLN A 527 21.17 -3.83 -2.18
N ASN A 528 20.58 -5.02 -2.04
CA ASN A 528 19.63 -5.57 -3.02
C ASN A 528 18.22 -5.87 -2.45
N ALA A 529 18.02 -5.78 -1.13
CA ALA A 529 16.70 -5.98 -0.51
C ALA A 529 16.08 -4.64 -0.10
N ASP A 530 14.75 -4.51 -0.24
CA ASP A 530 14.01 -3.32 0.23
C ASP A 530 13.69 -3.42 1.73
N SER A 531 13.49 -4.63 2.25
CA SER A 531 13.18 -4.90 3.66
C SER A 531 13.75 -6.24 4.11
N VAL A 532 14.40 -6.27 5.27
CA VAL A 532 14.95 -7.51 5.86
C VAL A 532 14.31 -7.75 7.22
N VAL A 533 13.45 -8.76 7.32
CA VAL A 533 12.91 -9.22 8.60
C VAL A 533 13.92 -10.15 9.25
N VAL A 534 14.50 -9.70 10.37
CA VAL A 534 15.54 -10.43 11.10
C VAL A 534 14.90 -11.46 12.02
N VAL A 535 15.33 -12.71 11.86
CA VAL A 535 14.92 -13.84 12.71
C VAL A 535 16.17 -14.47 13.31
N ASP A 536 16.34 -14.40 14.64
CA ASP A 536 17.54 -14.92 15.32
C ASP A 536 17.28 -16.28 15.97
N ASN A 537 18.01 -17.31 15.53
CA ASN A 537 17.89 -18.65 16.11
C ASN A 537 18.22 -18.68 17.60
N GLY A 538 19.16 -17.87 18.10
CA GLY A 538 19.46 -17.83 19.54
C GLY A 538 18.29 -17.29 20.36
N ALA A 539 17.57 -16.29 19.83
CA ALA A 539 16.38 -15.75 20.48
C ALA A 539 15.20 -16.72 20.39
N LEU A 540 15.01 -17.36 19.24
CA LEU A 540 13.98 -18.39 19.03
C LEU A 540 14.16 -19.57 19.98
N SER A 541 15.38 -20.10 20.10
CA SER A 541 15.67 -21.20 21.00
C SER A 541 15.40 -20.82 22.45
N ARG A 542 15.78 -19.61 22.88
CA ARG A 542 15.44 -19.11 24.22
C ARG A 542 13.92 -19.01 24.43
N ILE A 543 13.18 -18.44 23.48
CA ILE A 543 11.72 -18.32 23.57
C ILE A 543 11.06 -19.70 23.60
N ALA A 544 11.49 -20.62 22.74
CA ALA A 544 10.96 -21.99 22.70
C ALA A 544 11.25 -22.74 24.01
N ALA A 545 12.47 -22.63 24.55
CA ALA A 545 12.83 -23.25 25.83
C ALA A 545 11.99 -22.68 27.00
N ASP A 546 11.90 -21.36 27.11
CA ASP A 546 11.16 -20.68 28.18
C ASP A 546 9.65 -20.96 28.14
N ARG A 547 9.07 -21.06 26.93
CA ARG A 547 7.61 -21.16 26.74
C ARG A 547 7.09 -22.59 26.62
N LEU A 548 7.86 -23.48 25.99
CA LEU A 548 7.49 -24.90 25.86
C LEU A 548 7.99 -25.74 27.04
N HIS A 549 8.75 -25.14 27.96
CA HIS A 549 9.38 -25.83 29.10
C HIS A 549 10.26 -27.01 28.66
N VAL A 550 10.97 -26.83 27.54
CA VAL A 550 11.92 -27.81 26.99
C VAL A 550 13.35 -27.30 27.20
N GLN A 551 14.30 -28.18 27.50
CA GLN A 551 15.70 -27.78 27.67
C GLN A 551 16.38 -27.46 26.34
N GLU A 552 16.12 -28.25 25.30
CA GLU A 552 16.67 -28.06 23.96
C GLU A 552 15.53 -28.12 22.93
N PRO A 553 15.11 -26.97 22.37
CA PRO A 553 14.05 -26.93 21.37
C PRO A 553 14.55 -27.46 20.02
N SER A 554 13.70 -28.22 19.33
CA SER A 554 14.03 -28.72 17.99
C SER A 554 13.85 -27.64 16.93
N PHE A 555 14.53 -27.77 15.78
CA PHE A 555 14.33 -26.88 14.64
C PHE A 555 12.89 -26.84 14.16
N GLN A 556 12.13 -27.93 14.31
CA GLN A 556 10.71 -27.95 13.98
C GLN A 556 9.91 -26.98 14.87
N GLN A 557 10.20 -26.95 16.17
CA GLN A 557 9.55 -26.04 17.12
C GLN A 557 9.94 -24.58 16.86
N THR A 558 11.21 -24.30 16.56
CA THR A 558 11.63 -22.93 16.22
C THR A 558 10.99 -22.48 14.90
N ASN A 559 10.92 -23.37 13.89
CA ASN A 559 10.31 -23.05 12.60
C ASN A 559 8.80 -22.80 12.71
N GLN A 560 8.10 -23.45 13.64
CA GLN A 560 6.70 -23.14 13.94
C GLN A 560 6.54 -21.69 14.44
N LEU A 561 7.41 -21.23 15.34
CA LEU A 561 7.39 -19.84 15.81
C LEU A 561 7.64 -18.84 14.67
N VAL A 562 8.58 -19.16 13.77
CA VAL A 562 8.86 -18.34 12.59
C VAL A 562 7.65 -18.31 11.66
N SER A 563 7.05 -19.47 11.37
CA SER A 563 5.84 -19.58 10.55
C SER A 563 4.68 -18.74 11.11
N THR A 564 4.45 -18.77 12.43
CA THR A 564 3.43 -17.94 13.07
C THR A 564 3.67 -16.44 12.85
N VAL A 565 4.92 -15.99 12.96
CA VAL A 565 5.28 -14.58 12.74
C VAL A 565 5.19 -14.18 11.28
N MET A 566 5.58 -15.06 10.36
CA MET A 566 5.39 -14.84 8.92
C MET A 566 3.90 -14.77 8.55
N SER A 567 3.08 -15.63 9.13
CA SER A 567 1.62 -15.58 8.93
C SER A 567 1.03 -14.29 9.50
N ALA A 568 1.43 -13.91 10.72
CA ALA A 568 0.94 -12.69 11.38
C ALA A 568 1.35 -11.41 10.63
N SER A 569 2.58 -11.33 10.11
CA SER A 569 3.07 -10.18 9.33
C SER A 569 2.36 -10.01 7.98
N THR A 570 1.92 -11.11 7.38
CA THR A 570 1.20 -11.11 6.10
C THR A 570 -0.33 -11.08 6.26
N THR A 571 -0.85 -11.02 7.49
CA THR A 571 -2.31 -11.09 7.74
C THR A 571 -3.05 -9.91 7.11
N THR A 572 -2.49 -8.70 7.12
CA THR A 572 -3.13 -7.50 6.53
C THR A 572 -3.22 -7.57 5.00
N LEU A 573 -2.39 -8.39 4.37
CA LEU A 573 -2.44 -8.63 2.92
C LEU A 573 -3.54 -9.65 2.56
N ARG A 574 -3.71 -10.67 3.43
CA ARG A 574 -4.60 -11.82 3.23
C ARG A 574 -6.02 -11.59 3.70
N TYR A 575 -6.21 -10.77 4.74
CA TYR A 575 -7.52 -10.40 5.24
C TYR A 575 -7.69 -8.89 5.06
N PRO A 576 -8.56 -8.46 4.13
CA PRO A 576 -8.71 -7.04 3.83
C PRO A 576 -9.17 -6.30 5.09
N GLY A 577 -8.35 -5.34 5.51
CA GLY A 577 -8.59 -4.41 6.60
C GLY A 577 -8.85 -2.99 6.11
N TYR A 578 -8.99 -2.06 7.05
CA TYR A 578 -9.26 -0.66 6.75
C TYR A 578 -8.01 0.11 6.28
N MET A 579 -6.82 -0.27 6.76
CA MET A 579 -5.53 0.36 6.46
C MET A 579 -4.44 -0.70 6.21
N HIS A 580 -3.41 -0.33 5.45
CA HIS A 580 -2.20 -1.14 5.20
C HIS A 580 -2.46 -2.52 4.53
N ASN A 581 -3.22 -2.50 3.43
CA ASN A 581 -3.61 -3.70 2.67
C ASN A 581 -2.61 -4.12 1.58
N ASP A 582 -1.49 -3.41 1.45
CA ASP A 582 -0.40 -3.68 0.52
C ASP A 582 0.95 -3.65 1.25
N LEU A 583 1.93 -4.36 0.73
CA LEU A 583 3.28 -4.43 1.28
C LEU A 583 3.97 -3.06 1.17
N VAL A 584 3.71 -2.33 0.09
CA VAL A 584 4.25 -0.98 -0.14
C VAL A 584 3.90 -0.04 1.02
N SER A 585 2.63 0.05 1.44
CA SER A 585 2.24 0.95 2.53
C SER A 585 2.75 0.48 3.88
N ILE A 586 2.90 -0.84 4.10
CA ILE A 586 3.50 -1.35 5.34
C ILE A 586 4.96 -0.93 5.43
N LEU A 587 5.74 -1.13 4.36
CA LEU A 587 7.17 -0.82 4.33
C LEU A 587 7.44 0.68 4.38
N ALA A 588 6.63 1.51 3.72
CA ALA A 588 6.77 2.97 3.74
C ALA A 588 6.66 3.56 5.16
N ASN A 589 5.84 2.95 6.02
CA ASN A 589 5.71 3.37 7.42
C ASN A 589 6.82 2.80 8.33
N LEU A 590 7.42 1.67 7.96
CA LEU A 590 8.45 1.02 8.76
C LEU A 590 9.87 1.52 8.45
N ILE A 591 10.14 1.91 7.21
CA ILE A 591 11.50 2.20 6.72
C ILE A 591 11.50 3.62 6.12
N PRO A 592 11.67 4.67 6.95
CA PRO A 592 11.74 6.05 6.47
C PRO A 592 13.07 6.35 5.74
N ASP A 593 14.18 5.74 6.18
CA ASP A 593 15.47 5.77 5.48
C ASP A 593 15.76 4.38 4.91
N PRO A 594 15.89 4.24 3.57
CA PRO A 594 16.19 2.97 2.90
C PRO A 594 17.47 2.27 3.39
N ARG A 595 18.42 2.97 4.02
CA ARG A 595 19.63 2.36 4.59
C ARG A 595 19.32 1.60 5.88
N THR A 596 18.27 1.98 6.60
CA THR A 596 17.84 1.39 7.89
C THR A 596 16.74 0.35 7.72
N ARG A 597 16.93 -0.65 6.85
CA ARG A 597 15.87 -1.58 6.41
C ARG A 597 15.70 -2.88 7.20
N PHE A 598 16.40 -3.03 8.34
CA PHE A 598 16.39 -4.26 9.11
C PHE A 598 15.34 -4.19 10.23
N LEU A 599 14.33 -5.04 10.14
CA LEU A 599 13.18 -5.07 11.03
C LEU A 599 13.32 -6.17 12.07
N ILE A 600 13.01 -5.81 13.32
CA ILE A 600 12.97 -6.71 14.47
C ILE A 600 11.54 -7.13 14.72
N THR A 601 11.33 -8.43 14.94
CA THR A 601 10.03 -9.01 15.26
C THR A 601 9.86 -9.26 16.75
N SER A 602 8.63 -9.08 17.25
CA SER A 602 8.22 -9.51 18.59
C SER A 602 6.78 -10.00 18.54
N TYR A 603 6.45 -11.06 19.27
CA TYR A 603 5.11 -11.63 19.22
C TYR A 603 4.61 -12.02 20.60
N THR A 604 3.29 -11.95 20.80
CA THR A 604 2.63 -12.36 22.04
C THR A 604 1.15 -12.69 21.80
N PRO A 605 0.57 -13.66 22.51
CA PRO A 605 1.22 -14.62 23.40
C PRO A 605 1.93 -15.74 22.61
N PHE A 606 3.03 -16.25 23.17
CA PHE A 606 3.58 -17.55 22.80
C PHE A 606 3.08 -18.55 23.84
N THR A 607 2.03 -19.29 23.50
CA THR A 607 1.48 -20.36 24.33
C THR A 607 1.24 -21.57 23.44
N SER A 608 1.63 -22.74 23.90
CA SER A 608 1.27 -23.99 23.23
C SER A 608 -0.22 -24.28 23.43
N ASP A 609 -0.85 -24.85 22.41
CA ASP A 609 -2.25 -25.29 22.45
C ASP A 609 -2.53 -26.36 23.54
N ASN A 610 -1.46 -26.94 24.12
CA ASN A 610 -1.53 -28.07 25.06
C ASN A 610 -1.58 -27.69 26.56
N VAL A 611 -1.57 -26.41 26.93
CA VAL A 611 -1.55 -26.03 28.35
C VAL A 611 -2.95 -25.63 28.81
N GLU A 612 -3.68 -26.57 29.43
CA GLU A 612 -4.94 -26.31 30.13
C GLU A 612 -4.83 -25.22 31.21
N GLN A 613 -3.63 -24.89 31.69
CA GLN A 613 -3.39 -23.77 32.61
C GLN A 613 -3.53 -22.39 31.93
N ALA A 614 -3.47 -22.28 30.60
CA ALA A 614 -3.69 -21.03 29.86
C ALA A 614 -5.15 -20.54 29.91
N LYS A 615 -6.10 -21.39 30.35
CA LYS A 615 -7.48 -20.99 30.66
C LYS A 615 -7.56 -19.95 31.79
N THR A 616 -6.48 -19.71 32.54
CA THR A 616 -6.37 -18.64 33.55
C THR A 616 -5.67 -17.35 33.06
N ILE A 617 -5.55 -17.14 31.75
CA ILE A 617 -5.11 -15.83 31.23
C ILE A 617 -6.23 -14.82 31.49
N ARG A 618 -6.04 -13.99 32.52
CA ARG A 618 -6.76 -12.72 32.76
C ARG A 618 -7.16 -12.08 31.42
N LYS A 619 -8.39 -11.55 31.32
CA LYS A 619 -8.88 -10.75 30.17
C LYS A 619 -7.73 -9.86 29.65
N THR A 620 -7.05 -10.32 28.59
CA THR A 620 -5.84 -9.65 28.10
C THR A 620 -6.32 -8.52 27.22
N THR A 621 -6.01 -7.29 27.62
CA THR A 621 -6.42 -6.09 26.88
C THR A 621 -5.44 -5.79 25.76
N VAL A 622 -5.85 -5.00 24.76
CA VAL A 622 -4.98 -4.50 23.69
C VAL A 622 -3.73 -3.81 24.26
N LEU A 623 -3.91 -3.01 25.32
CA LEU A 623 -2.81 -2.36 26.02
C LEU A 623 -1.81 -3.36 26.63
N ASP A 624 -2.30 -4.47 27.20
CA ASP A 624 -1.41 -5.49 27.78
C ASP A 624 -0.61 -6.21 26.69
N VAL A 625 -1.22 -6.45 25.52
CA VAL A 625 -0.53 -7.01 24.34
C VAL A 625 0.55 -6.04 23.86
N MET A 626 0.22 -4.79 23.60
CA MET A 626 1.19 -3.80 23.12
C MET A 626 2.33 -3.56 24.14
N ARG A 627 2.02 -3.55 25.44
CA ARG A 627 3.04 -3.47 26.49
C ARG A 627 3.96 -4.67 26.50
N ARG A 628 3.42 -5.89 26.29
CA ARG A 628 4.20 -7.12 26.20
C ARG A 628 5.08 -7.14 24.95
N LEU A 629 4.60 -6.61 23.82
CA LEU A 629 5.38 -6.54 22.58
C LEU A 629 6.67 -5.71 22.74
N LEU A 630 6.64 -4.64 23.53
CA LEU A 630 7.82 -3.82 23.82
C LEU A 630 8.85 -4.51 24.75
N GLN A 631 8.44 -5.56 25.48
CA GLN A 631 9.32 -6.24 26.45
C GLN A 631 10.41 -7.05 25.74
N PRO A 632 11.68 -6.95 26.18
CA PRO A 632 12.81 -7.67 25.58
C PRO A 632 12.62 -9.19 25.47
N LYS A 633 11.91 -9.79 26.44
CA LYS A 633 11.67 -11.24 26.49
C LYS A 633 10.82 -11.80 25.34
N ASN A 634 10.05 -10.93 24.67
CA ASN A 634 9.18 -11.34 23.55
C ASN A 634 9.80 -10.98 22.19
N ARG A 635 11.01 -10.40 22.17
CA ARG A 635 11.74 -10.07 20.94
C ARG A 635 12.41 -11.33 20.39
N MET A 636 12.23 -11.55 19.10
CA MET A 636 12.79 -12.71 18.38
C MET A 636 14.20 -12.43 17.85
N VAL A 637 14.87 -11.41 18.41
CA VAL A 637 16.25 -11.05 18.11
C VAL A 637 16.98 -10.78 19.43
N SER A 638 18.14 -11.42 19.64
CA SER A 638 18.94 -11.25 20.84
C SER A 638 19.75 -9.96 20.75
N ILE A 639 19.12 -8.82 21.02
CA ILE A 639 19.77 -7.51 21.04
C ILE A 639 20.01 -7.04 22.48
N THR A 640 21.08 -6.28 22.68
CA THR A 640 21.34 -5.57 23.94
C THR A 640 21.20 -4.08 23.67
N PRO A 641 20.04 -3.46 23.97
CA PRO A 641 19.85 -2.03 23.75
C PRO A 641 20.85 -1.24 24.59
N SER A 642 21.53 -0.28 23.96
CA SER A 642 22.27 0.75 24.70
C SER A 642 21.28 1.77 25.29
N LYS A 643 21.76 2.68 26.13
CA LYS A 643 20.92 3.80 26.61
C LYS A 643 20.53 4.77 25.48
N SER A 644 21.30 4.80 24.39
CA SER A 644 21.06 5.63 23.20
C SER A 644 20.19 4.93 22.16
N SER A 645 19.98 3.61 22.25
CA SER A 645 19.17 2.88 21.29
C SER A 645 17.73 3.36 21.29
N CYS A 646 17.20 3.58 20.09
CA CYS A 646 15.87 4.13 19.87
C CYS A 646 15.12 3.39 18.76
N TYR A 647 13.80 3.54 18.79
CA TYR A 647 12.88 3.11 17.73
C TYR A 647 12.83 4.18 16.65
N ILE A 648 13.08 3.77 15.40
CA ILE A 648 12.81 4.58 14.22
C ILE A 648 11.30 4.55 13.94
N SER A 649 10.70 3.35 13.95
CA SER A 649 9.28 3.14 13.71
C SER A 649 8.79 1.85 14.37
N ILE A 650 7.50 1.77 14.63
CA ILE A 650 6.83 0.58 15.16
C ILE A 650 5.52 0.35 14.39
N PHE A 651 5.32 -0.87 13.91
CA PHE A 651 4.08 -1.35 13.31
C PHE A 651 3.56 -2.55 14.10
N ASN A 652 2.42 -2.40 14.78
CA ASN A 652 1.78 -3.49 15.52
C ASN A 652 0.60 -4.05 14.73
N ILE A 653 0.57 -5.37 14.53
CA ILE A 653 -0.57 -6.08 13.99
C ILE A 653 -1.26 -6.77 15.17
N ILE A 654 -2.45 -6.29 15.53
CA ILE A 654 -3.24 -6.83 16.63
C ILE A 654 -4.36 -7.68 16.05
N GLN A 655 -4.38 -8.96 16.38
CA GLN A 655 -5.39 -9.91 15.93
C GLN A 655 -6.33 -10.25 17.09
N GLY A 656 -7.64 -10.29 16.83
CA GLY A 656 -8.66 -10.65 17.82
C GLY A 656 -9.67 -9.53 18.06
N GLU A 657 -10.40 -9.61 19.19
CA GLU A 657 -11.41 -8.61 19.56
C GLU A 657 -10.73 -7.31 20.05
N ALA A 658 -10.41 -6.41 19.12
CA ALA A 658 -9.82 -5.11 19.42
C ALA A 658 -10.66 -3.99 18.79
N ALA A 659 -11.29 -3.16 19.61
CA ALA A 659 -11.95 -1.95 19.14
C ALA A 659 -10.91 -0.85 18.87
N GLN A 660 -11.12 -0.04 17.82
CA GLN A 660 -10.22 1.06 17.47
C GLN A 660 -10.00 2.03 18.65
N THR A 661 -11.04 2.31 19.42
CA THR A 661 -10.95 3.18 20.61
C THR A 661 -9.99 2.67 21.68
N ASP A 662 -9.84 1.34 21.81
CA ASP A 662 -8.92 0.74 22.77
C ASP A 662 -7.48 0.76 22.26
N VAL A 663 -7.30 0.69 20.93
CA VAL A 663 -6.01 0.89 20.26
C VAL A 663 -5.51 2.30 20.49
N ASP A 664 -6.33 3.33 20.23
CA ASP A 664 -5.94 4.73 20.37
C ASP A 664 -5.57 5.08 21.83
N LYS A 665 -6.37 4.60 22.79
CA LYS A 665 -6.06 4.71 24.23
C LYS A 665 -4.76 4.00 24.60
N SER A 666 -4.46 2.88 23.94
CA SER A 666 -3.24 2.12 24.21
C SER A 666 -2.00 2.83 23.69
N ILE A 667 -2.07 3.41 22.49
CA ILE A 667 -1.01 4.24 21.90
C ILE A 667 -0.74 5.46 22.80
N LEU A 668 -1.78 6.17 23.24
CA LEU A 668 -1.66 7.32 24.14
C LEU A 668 -0.92 6.95 25.42
N ARG A 669 -1.31 5.83 26.07
CA ARG A 669 -0.66 5.36 27.30
C ARG A 669 0.80 4.96 27.11
N ILE A 670 1.16 4.40 25.95
CA ILE A 670 2.55 4.05 25.62
C ILE A 670 3.40 5.32 25.50
N ARG A 671 2.85 6.36 24.87
CA ARG A 671 3.49 7.68 24.74
C ARG A 671 3.64 8.39 26.09
N GLU A 672 2.58 8.48 26.88
CA GLU A 672 2.59 9.11 28.22
C GLU A 672 3.61 8.46 29.17
N ARG A 673 3.68 7.13 29.16
CA ARG A 673 4.60 6.38 30.03
C ARG A 673 6.02 6.27 29.48
N ARG A 674 6.29 6.80 28.28
CA ARG A 674 7.58 6.72 27.59
C ARG A 674 8.16 5.29 27.60
N LEU A 675 7.32 4.30 27.29
CA LEU A 675 7.73 2.88 27.30
C LEU A 675 8.67 2.54 26.12
N ALA A 676 8.74 3.41 25.12
CA ALA A 676 9.62 3.31 23.96
C ALA A 676 10.31 4.66 23.75
N THR A 677 11.62 4.63 23.54
CA THR A 677 12.44 5.79 23.16
C THR A 677 12.47 5.85 21.64
N PHE A 678 12.05 6.97 21.05
CA PHE A 678 12.06 7.17 19.59
C PHE A 678 13.26 8.01 19.14
N ILE A 679 13.53 7.98 17.84
CA ILE A 679 14.53 8.85 17.20
C ILE A 679 14.32 10.32 17.55
N PRO A 680 15.40 11.11 17.76
CA PRO A 680 15.30 12.51 18.14
C PRO A 680 15.00 13.46 16.97
N TRP A 681 15.29 13.04 15.74
CA TRP A 681 15.20 13.87 14.52
C TRP A 681 13.85 13.74 13.78
N GLY A 682 12.92 12.96 14.30
CA GLY A 682 11.61 12.73 13.69
C GLY A 682 10.51 12.45 14.71
N PRO A 683 9.23 12.50 14.31
CA PRO A 683 8.12 12.20 15.19
C PRO A 683 8.06 10.70 15.55
N ALA A 684 7.47 10.40 16.72
CA ALA A 684 7.28 9.01 17.16
C ALA A 684 6.23 8.27 16.30
N SER A 685 6.71 7.45 15.37
CA SER A 685 5.91 6.61 14.48
C SER A 685 5.48 5.31 15.18
N ILE A 686 4.19 5.24 15.55
CA ILE A 686 3.54 4.02 16.06
C ILE A 686 2.28 3.80 15.23
N HIS A 687 2.32 2.79 14.38
CA HIS A 687 1.20 2.37 13.56
C HIS A 687 0.61 1.08 14.11
N VAL A 688 -0.72 0.94 14.01
CA VAL A 688 -1.42 -0.25 14.45
C VAL A 688 -2.43 -0.68 13.39
N ALA A 689 -2.36 -1.95 12.99
CA ALA A 689 -3.34 -2.58 12.12
C ALA A 689 -4.13 -3.63 12.91
N VAL A 690 -5.45 -3.64 12.71
CA VAL A 690 -6.36 -4.63 13.29
C VAL A 690 -7.03 -5.41 12.17
N PRO A 691 -6.36 -6.41 11.57
CA PRO A 691 -6.98 -7.22 10.51
C PRO A 691 -8.04 -8.15 11.08
N LYS A 692 -8.98 -8.56 10.22
CA LYS A 692 -9.91 -9.64 10.56
C LYS A 692 -9.12 -10.93 10.73
N ARG A 693 -9.49 -11.72 11.75
CA ARG A 693 -8.90 -13.06 11.96
C ARG A 693 -9.51 -14.06 10.99
N SER A 694 -8.76 -15.11 10.66
CA SER A 694 -9.30 -16.29 9.98
C SER A 694 -10.56 -16.81 10.70
N PRO A 695 -11.68 -17.01 9.99
CA PRO A 695 -12.90 -17.59 10.56
C PRO A 695 -12.78 -19.11 10.80
N TYR A 696 -11.77 -19.77 10.23
CA TYR A 696 -11.63 -21.23 10.23
C TYR A 696 -10.83 -21.78 11.40
N LEU A 697 -10.03 -20.92 12.05
CA LEU A 697 -9.24 -21.34 13.20
C LEU A 697 -10.00 -21.11 14.51
N PRO A 698 -9.98 -22.08 15.45
CA PRO A 698 -10.59 -21.90 16.76
C PRO A 698 -9.90 -20.76 17.53
N ASN A 699 -10.68 -20.07 18.35
CA ASN A 699 -10.19 -18.96 19.17
C ASN A 699 -9.33 -19.47 20.33
N THR A 700 -8.05 -19.77 20.09
CA THR A 700 -7.09 -20.15 21.15
C THR A 700 -6.83 -18.98 22.12
N HIS A 701 -6.79 -17.75 21.60
CA HIS A 701 -6.58 -16.51 22.37
C HIS A 701 -7.57 -15.43 21.95
N ARG A 702 -8.00 -14.62 22.92
CA ARG A 702 -8.90 -13.48 22.68
C ARG A 702 -8.22 -12.35 21.90
N VAL A 703 -6.94 -12.10 22.18
CA VAL A 703 -6.11 -11.09 21.50
C VAL A 703 -4.67 -11.59 21.40
N SER A 704 -4.10 -11.55 20.19
CA SER A 704 -2.67 -11.73 19.91
C SER A 704 -2.12 -10.48 19.22
N GLY A 705 -0.81 -10.34 19.20
CA GLY A 705 -0.14 -9.23 18.55
C GLY A 705 1.23 -9.61 18.03
N LEU A 706 1.56 -9.06 16.87
CA LEU A 706 2.89 -9.00 16.29
C LEU A 706 3.36 -7.54 16.29
N MET A 707 4.63 -7.31 16.60
CA MET A 707 5.30 -6.04 16.39
C MET A 707 6.41 -6.23 15.37
N LEU A 708 6.37 -5.44 14.30
CA LEU A 708 7.49 -5.16 13.43
C LEU A 708 8.07 -3.81 13.87
N ALA A 709 9.34 -3.77 14.24
CA ALA A 709 9.97 -2.56 14.73
C ALA A 709 11.29 -2.33 14.01
N ASN A 710 11.48 -1.10 13.54
CA ASN A 710 12.78 -0.62 13.11
C ASN A 710 13.48 0.01 14.31
N HIS A 711 14.54 -0.62 14.80
CA HIS A 711 15.19 -0.26 16.06
C HIS A 711 16.71 -0.32 15.94
N THR A 712 17.39 0.77 16.33
CA THR A 712 18.83 0.96 16.09
C THR A 712 19.70 -0.10 16.76
N SER A 713 19.24 -0.72 17.85
CA SER A 713 20.01 -1.78 18.52
C SER A 713 20.23 -3.04 17.67
N VAL A 714 19.60 -3.18 16.50
CA VAL A 714 19.94 -4.23 15.54
C VAL A 714 21.43 -4.19 15.16
N ALA A 715 22.04 -3.00 15.18
CA ALA A 715 23.49 -2.83 14.98
C ALA A 715 24.36 -3.68 15.93
N THR A 716 23.87 -4.00 17.15
CA THR A 716 24.59 -4.87 18.10
C THR A 716 24.69 -6.32 17.62
N LEU A 717 23.74 -6.80 16.80
CA LEU A 717 23.83 -8.09 16.13
C LEU A 717 24.92 -8.05 15.05
N PHE A 718 24.94 -7.01 14.23
CA PHE A 718 25.91 -6.85 13.15
C PHE A 718 27.34 -6.73 13.70
N LYS A 719 27.55 -5.93 14.75
CA LYS A 719 28.84 -5.83 15.46
C LYS A 719 29.36 -7.19 15.95
N ARG A 720 28.48 -8.07 16.44
CA ARG A 720 28.88 -9.42 16.87
C ARG A 720 29.33 -10.28 15.71
N ILE A 721 28.62 -10.25 14.58
CA ILE A 721 29.00 -10.98 13.37
C ILE A 721 30.35 -10.49 12.85
N VAL A 722 30.54 -9.16 12.76
CA VAL A 722 31.81 -8.57 12.33
C VAL A 722 32.95 -8.91 13.30
N SER A 723 32.71 -8.88 14.61
CA SER A 723 33.71 -9.28 15.61
C SER A 723 34.10 -10.77 15.51
N GLN A 724 33.16 -11.65 15.19
CA GLN A 724 33.44 -13.07 14.94
C GLN A 724 34.23 -13.25 13.64
N TYR A 725 33.84 -12.56 12.58
CA TYR A 725 34.57 -12.52 11.32
C TYR A 725 36.02 -12.03 11.52
N ASP A 726 36.22 -10.90 12.19
CA ASP A 726 37.55 -10.30 12.41
C ASP A 726 38.48 -11.25 13.18
N ARG A 727 37.93 -12.04 14.13
CA ARG A 727 38.71 -13.05 14.87
C ARG A 727 39.19 -14.19 13.96
N LEU A 728 38.37 -14.64 13.02
CA LEU A 728 38.74 -15.67 12.06
C LEU A 728 39.70 -15.12 11.00
N ARG A 729 39.41 -13.92 10.48
CA ARG A 729 40.18 -13.25 9.44
C ARG A 729 41.60 -12.90 9.88
N LYS A 730 41.78 -12.43 11.12
CA LYS A 730 43.11 -12.17 11.73
C LYS A 730 44.02 -13.40 11.74
N ARG A 731 43.44 -14.60 11.78
CA ARG A 731 44.18 -15.88 11.77
C ARG A 731 44.21 -16.52 10.39
N ASN A 732 43.59 -15.90 9.38
CA ASN A 732 43.37 -16.48 8.05
C ASN A 732 42.79 -17.91 8.09
N ALA A 733 41.94 -18.17 9.09
CA ALA A 733 41.39 -19.51 9.32
C ALA A 733 40.30 -19.85 8.29
N PHE A 734 40.30 -21.10 7.81
CA PHE A 734 39.27 -21.69 6.94
C PHE A 734 39.05 -21.01 5.57
N LEU A 735 40.02 -20.22 5.07
CA LEU A 735 39.90 -19.49 3.81
C LEU A 735 40.16 -20.34 2.55
N GLU A 736 40.88 -21.46 2.68
CA GLU A 736 41.29 -22.30 1.54
C GLU A 736 40.11 -22.88 0.74
N GLN A 737 38.95 -23.06 1.37
CA GLN A 737 37.74 -23.49 0.66
C GLN A 737 37.10 -22.36 -0.15
N TYR A 738 37.23 -21.10 0.28
CA TYR A 738 36.67 -19.95 -0.42
C TYR A 738 37.51 -19.60 -1.65
N LYS A 739 38.85 -19.63 -1.51
CA LYS A 739 39.81 -19.33 -2.59
C LYS A 739 39.72 -20.23 -3.82
N LYS A 740 39.12 -21.42 -3.67
CA LYS A 740 38.94 -22.38 -4.79
C LYS A 740 37.81 -21.99 -5.72
N GLU A 741 36.91 -21.13 -5.26
CA GLU A 741 35.69 -20.77 -5.96
C GLU A 741 35.89 -19.45 -6.73
N ALA A 742 35.18 -19.31 -7.86
CA ALA A 742 35.34 -18.19 -8.78
C ALA A 742 35.27 -16.79 -8.13
N PRO A 743 34.37 -16.51 -7.15
CA PRO A 743 34.29 -15.18 -6.52
C PRO A 743 35.55 -14.75 -5.77
N PHE A 744 36.46 -15.67 -5.46
CA PHE A 744 37.70 -15.42 -4.73
C PHE A 744 38.95 -15.79 -5.53
N ALA A 745 38.81 -16.03 -6.85
CA ALA A 745 39.94 -16.36 -7.73
C ALA A 745 40.96 -15.22 -7.82
N ASP A 746 40.49 -13.98 -7.87
CA ASP A 746 41.32 -12.77 -7.98
C ASP A 746 41.78 -12.20 -6.63
N GLY A 747 41.47 -12.89 -5.52
CA GLY A 747 41.88 -12.52 -4.18
C GLY A 747 40.75 -12.52 -3.16
N LEU A 748 40.98 -11.86 -2.02
CA LEU A 748 40.06 -11.84 -0.88
C LEU A 748 39.32 -10.49 -0.73
N GLY A 749 39.32 -9.67 -1.78
CA GLY A 749 38.73 -8.32 -1.78
C GLY A 749 37.23 -8.32 -1.47
N GLU A 750 36.49 -9.33 -1.93
CA GLU A 750 35.05 -9.48 -1.63
C GLU A 750 34.75 -9.45 -0.12
N PHE A 751 35.64 -10.02 0.69
CA PHE A 751 35.48 -9.98 2.15
C PHE A 751 35.71 -8.58 2.73
N ASP A 752 36.69 -7.84 2.20
CA ASP A 752 37.03 -6.52 2.69
C ASP A 752 35.93 -5.51 2.31
N GLU A 753 35.36 -5.64 1.11
CA GLU A 753 34.18 -4.89 0.67
C GLU A 753 32.93 -5.24 1.49
N ALA A 754 32.66 -6.52 1.72
CA ALA A 754 31.53 -6.94 2.55
C ALA A 754 31.65 -6.41 3.99
N ARG A 755 32.86 -6.41 4.54
CA ARG A 755 33.13 -5.83 5.84
C ARG A 755 32.89 -4.32 5.86
N ALA A 756 33.37 -3.59 4.84
CA ALA A 756 33.17 -2.15 4.74
C ALA A 756 31.69 -1.79 4.70
N VAL A 757 30.90 -2.42 3.82
CA VAL A 757 29.45 -2.17 3.70
C VAL A 757 28.72 -2.44 5.02
N VAL A 758 29.05 -3.53 5.72
CA VAL A 758 28.40 -3.85 7.01
C VAL A 758 28.85 -2.89 8.13
N MET A 759 30.08 -2.40 8.10
CA MET A 759 30.54 -1.37 9.04
C MET A 759 29.87 -0.02 8.78
N ASP A 760 29.69 0.36 7.52
CA ASP A 760 28.96 1.58 7.15
C ASP A 760 27.49 1.47 7.59
N LEU A 761 26.87 0.30 7.42
CA LEU A 761 25.53 0.04 7.94
C LEU A 761 25.45 0.21 9.47
N ILE A 762 26.45 -0.30 10.21
CA ILE A 762 26.52 -0.12 11.66
C ILE A 762 26.64 1.35 12.01
N ALA A 763 27.51 2.10 11.32
CA ALA A 763 27.70 3.52 11.52
C ALA A 763 26.43 4.32 11.22
N GLU A 764 25.66 3.94 10.19
CA GLU A 764 24.38 4.57 9.86
C GLU A 764 23.36 4.42 10.99
N TYR A 765 23.22 3.21 11.55
CA TYR A 765 22.33 2.99 12.70
C TYR A 765 22.77 3.76 13.94
N GLU A 766 24.08 3.92 14.17
CA GLU A 766 24.60 4.74 15.28
C GLU A 766 24.39 6.23 15.04
N ALA A 767 24.53 6.69 13.79
CA ALA A 767 24.25 8.06 13.40
C ALA A 767 22.76 8.39 13.58
N ALA A 768 21.86 7.44 13.26
CA ALA A 768 20.42 7.58 13.44
C ALA A 768 19.99 7.77 14.92
N GLU A 769 20.85 7.44 15.88
CA GLU A 769 20.60 7.71 17.31
C GLU A 769 20.79 9.19 17.68
N ARG A 770 21.40 9.99 16.80
CA ARG A 770 21.78 11.38 17.07
C ARG A 770 20.79 12.38 16.44
N PRO A 771 20.58 13.56 17.05
CA PRO A 771 19.65 14.57 16.53
C PRO A 771 20.09 15.21 15.20
N ASP A 772 21.38 15.18 14.87
CA ASP A 772 21.98 15.76 13.67
C ASP A 772 21.79 14.90 12.40
N TYR A 773 21.25 13.69 12.53
CA TYR A 773 21.10 12.72 11.44
C TYR A 773 20.35 13.25 10.21
N ALA A 774 19.26 14.01 10.41
CA ALA A 774 18.39 14.47 9.32
C ALA A 774 18.81 15.82 8.69
N GLY A 775 19.97 16.38 9.03
CA GLY A 775 20.50 17.58 8.38
C GLY A 775 19.80 18.90 8.74
N GLY A 776 19.16 18.98 9.90
CA GLY A 776 18.72 20.25 10.49
C GLY A 776 19.85 20.87 11.31
N GLY A 777 20.66 21.73 10.69
CA GLY A 777 21.50 22.67 11.42
C GLY A 777 20.63 23.42 12.42
N THR A 778 20.97 23.30 13.70
CA THR A 778 20.43 24.13 14.75
C THR A 778 21.09 25.50 14.62
N ASP A 779 20.54 26.35 13.74
CA ASP A 779 20.54 27.79 14.02
C ASP A 779 19.43 28.02 15.04
N VAL A 780 19.68 27.57 16.27
CA VAL A 780 19.06 28.15 17.46
C VAL A 780 20.12 29.09 18.00
N GLU A 781 20.22 30.26 17.37
CA GLU A 781 20.76 31.44 18.05
C GLU A 781 19.82 31.79 19.22
N GLU A 782 20.47 32.14 20.34
CA GLU A 782 19.98 32.53 21.68
C GLU A 782 18.49 32.81 21.92
#